data_AF-A0A9D9NNE4-F1
#
_entry.id   AF-A0A9D9NNE4-F1
#
_cell.length_a   1.000
_cell.length_b   1.000
_cell.length_c   1.000
_cell.angle_alpha   90.00
_cell.angle_beta   90.00
_cell.angle_gamma   90.00
#
_symmetry.space_group_name_H-M   'P 1'
#
loop_
_entity.id
_entity.type
_entity.pdbx_description
1 polymer ?
#
loop_
_entity_poly.entity_id
_entity_poly.type
_entity_poly.pdbx_seq_one_letter_code
_entity_poly.pdbx_strand_id
1 'polypeptide(L)'
;MAPTVTGSRRLDVVDALRGFALMAIVLLHNLEHYNLIGTPDSTPQWLASVDSAVMKSVFFLFAGKAYSIFSLLFGFSFYIQMRNAAARGEDFRLRFVWRMLLLMLFAQLHSVFYNGDILMLYAAVGLVLPLLCRLGDKALLAIAVICFLQPVEIGKVIYRCFNPDYVSTMQSAFFPYAERSCRVLQDGTFLQALASNITDGQMYSNLWQIGAGRVFMVLGLFISGMLLGRRGLFEKSERQSAFWKRVLAASIPATALMYLVKSQVEPGADASLDLIIYSLTSLFFTGFWVSLFILLWNRADGYRFQRIAIPYGRMSLTNYISQSVIGGTIYYGYGLSLYDDTGATACLLIAVLILAVQFWFSRKWLSAHRQGPLEYIWKKLTWIRCKATPKAAAAVTAVLLSSALTAPARAQAVESSDGRRWADMYELPAFAQAKGQEKVVRREAYTVSFNPQLRIPNWVAWILTKERLDSKVAARPDSDAFVPDPAIKGCPDRQYNYKEYRYERGHICPAADNRWSPTAMKTCFYMSNICPMSVALNHNSWNDIEEKSRAWAQKQYPGTTVYVVGGIVRSSVGKGGKGIPSHVGMEADIAVPFKLFKALLRNDPETGWTAIGYIFDQRGNVETAAIDSIEALTGFDLFHNLPDRIESRVEAADGTPHWTGSKDF
;
A
#
# COMPACT_ATOMS: atom_id res chain seq x y z
N MET A 1 31.77 -8.67 5.54
CA MET A 1 30.63 -9.08 4.69
C MET A 1 29.39 -8.35 5.19
N ALA A 2 28.99 -7.27 4.52
CA ALA A 2 27.75 -6.56 4.84
C ALA A 2 26.56 -7.31 4.22
N PRO A 3 25.43 -7.47 4.94
CA PRO A 3 24.28 -8.21 4.42
C PRO A 3 23.60 -7.40 3.31
N THR A 4 23.52 -7.99 2.13
CA THR A 4 22.68 -7.57 1.01
C THR A 4 21.22 -7.44 1.44
N VAL A 5 20.65 -6.23 1.37
CA VAL A 5 19.24 -5.97 1.71
C VAL A 5 18.34 -6.49 0.58
N THR A 6 17.82 -7.70 0.75
CA THR A 6 16.74 -8.27 -0.06
C THR A 6 15.44 -7.51 0.17
N GLY A 7 14.64 -7.31 -0.89
CA GLY A 7 13.40 -6.50 -0.90
C GLY A 7 12.40 -6.78 0.23
N SER A 8 11.54 -5.78 0.52
CA SER A 8 10.45 -5.75 1.50
C SER A 8 10.16 -7.10 2.18
N ARG A 9 10.85 -7.36 3.30
CA ARG A 9 10.67 -8.58 4.10
C ARG A 9 9.26 -8.56 4.68
N ARG A 10 8.41 -9.49 4.23
CA ARG A 10 7.08 -9.70 4.79
C ARG A 10 7.21 -10.02 6.28
N LEU A 11 6.40 -9.37 7.13
CA LEU A 11 6.47 -9.52 8.58
C LEU A 11 5.57 -10.67 9.04
N ASP A 12 6.17 -11.84 9.21
CA ASP A 12 5.45 -13.04 9.66
C ASP A 12 4.75 -12.85 11.02
N VAL A 13 5.31 -12.02 11.92
CA VAL A 13 4.69 -11.69 13.21
C VAL A 13 3.31 -11.03 13.05
N VAL A 14 3.15 -10.21 12.00
CA VAL A 14 1.89 -9.52 11.73
C VAL A 14 0.85 -10.50 11.19
N ASP A 15 1.24 -11.39 10.28
CA ASP A 15 0.35 -12.43 9.77
C ASP A 15 -0.05 -13.41 10.88
N ALA A 16 0.88 -13.80 11.76
CA ALA A 16 0.58 -14.63 12.93
C ALA A 16 -0.38 -13.94 13.91
N LEU A 17 -0.19 -12.64 14.18
CA LEU A 17 -1.07 -11.86 15.06
C LEU A 17 -2.47 -11.67 14.45
N ARG A 18 -2.58 -11.48 13.12
CA ARG A 18 -3.89 -11.52 12.42
C ARG A 18 -4.57 -12.87 12.59
N GLY A 19 -3.81 -13.97 12.44
CA GLY A 19 -4.33 -15.32 12.64
C GLY A 19 -4.82 -15.58 14.07
N PHE A 20 -4.10 -15.08 15.07
CA PHE A 20 -4.52 -15.12 16.48
C PHE A 20 -5.82 -14.36 16.73
N ALA A 21 -5.94 -13.13 16.21
CA ALA A 21 -7.16 -12.34 16.32
C ALA A 21 -8.35 -13.03 15.64
N LEU A 22 -8.15 -13.59 14.45
CA LEU A 22 -9.20 -14.29 13.71
C LEU A 22 -9.62 -15.60 14.39
N MET A 23 -8.68 -16.28 15.06
CA MET A 23 -8.98 -17.46 15.88
C MET A 23 -9.91 -17.09 17.03
N ALA A 24 -9.61 -16.00 17.73
CA ALA A 24 -10.46 -15.50 18.80
C ALA A 24 -11.88 -15.12 18.32
N ILE A 25 -12.01 -14.57 17.11
CA ILE A 25 -13.31 -14.20 16.51
C ILE A 25 -14.22 -15.41 16.29
N VAL A 26 -13.71 -16.50 15.70
CA VAL A 26 -14.53 -17.70 15.47
C VAL A 26 -14.96 -18.38 16.77
N LEU A 27 -14.10 -18.37 17.80
CA LEU A 27 -14.49 -18.86 19.13
C LEU A 27 -15.68 -18.06 19.67
N LEU A 28 -15.59 -16.74 19.65
CA LEU A 28 -16.66 -15.86 20.16
C LEU A 28 -17.98 -16.07 19.43
N HIS A 29 -17.96 -16.04 18.09
CA HIS A 29 -19.20 -16.14 17.32
C HIS A 29 -19.85 -17.53 17.37
N ASN A 30 -19.08 -18.60 17.58
CA ASN A 30 -19.68 -19.90 17.85
C ASN A 30 -20.42 -19.92 19.19
N LEU A 31 -19.84 -19.31 20.23
CA LEU A 31 -20.49 -19.21 21.54
C LEU A 31 -21.74 -18.31 21.52
N GLU A 32 -21.86 -17.42 20.54
CA GLU A 32 -23.05 -16.59 20.28
C GLU A 32 -24.01 -17.23 19.28
N HIS A 33 -23.75 -18.47 18.83
CA HIS A 33 -24.48 -19.15 17.75
C HIS A 33 -24.68 -18.27 16.51
N TYR A 34 -23.67 -17.44 16.22
CA TYR A 34 -23.72 -16.43 15.16
C TYR A 34 -24.96 -15.52 15.27
N ASN A 35 -25.13 -14.89 16.45
CA ASN A 35 -26.22 -13.99 16.85
C ASN A 35 -27.60 -14.65 17.00
N LEU A 36 -27.66 -15.98 17.01
CA LEU A 36 -28.88 -16.72 17.33
C LEU A 36 -28.79 -17.33 18.73
N ILE A 37 -28.57 -16.49 19.74
CA ILE A 37 -28.29 -16.91 21.12
C ILE A 37 -29.42 -17.82 21.61
N GLY A 38 -29.13 -19.12 21.71
CA GLY A 38 -30.01 -20.15 22.26
C GLY A 38 -29.37 -20.80 23.48
N THR A 39 -30.19 -21.34 24.36
CA THR A 39 -29.73 -22.15 25.50
C THR A 39 -30.58 -23.40 25.59
N PRO A 40 -30.00 -24.59 25.73
CA PRO A 40 -30.77 -25.82 25.83
C PRO A 40 -31.63 -25.85 27.10
N ASP A 41 -32.92 -26.16 26.94
CA ASP A 41 -33.93 -26.15 28.00
C ASP A 41 -33.63 -27.11 29.16
N SER A 42 -32.82 -28.16 28.93
CA SER A 42 -32.57 -29.24 29.90
C SER A 42 -31.08 -29.54 30.12
N THR A 43 -30.29 -28.50 30.42
CA THR A 43 -28.86 -28.64 30.71
C THR A 43 -28.61 -29.08 32.17
N PRO A 44 -27.90 -30.20 32.43
CA PRO A 44 -27.52 -30.59 33.79
C PRO A 44 -26.74 -29.48 34.50
N GLN A 45 -26.97 -29.29 35.81
CA GLN A 45 -26.40 -28.15 36.56
C GLN A 45 -24.85 -28.08 36.52
N TRP A 46 -24.18 -29.23 36.52
CA TRP A 46 -22.72 -29.28 36.39
C TRP A 46 -22.27 -28.74 35.04
N LEU A 47 -22.98 -29.08 33.95
CA LEU A 47 -22.67 -28.63 32.61
C LEU A 47 -23.02 -27.15 32.42
N ALA A 48 -24.14 -26.68 32.98
CA ALA A 48 -24.50 -25.26 32.97
C ALA A 48 -23.44 -24.39 33.69
N SER A 49 -22.83 -24.91 34.76
CA SER A 49 -21.74 -24.25 35.46
C SER A 49 -20.47 -24.17 34.61
N VAL A 50 -20.13 -25.26 33.90
CA VAL A 50 -19.01 -25.30 32.95
C VAL A 50 -19.26 -24.35 31.78
N ASP A 51 -20.47 -24.35 31.22
CA ASP A 51 -20.88 -23.46 30.14
C ASP A 51 -20.74 -21.98 30.55
N SER A 52 -21.20 -21.63 31.74
CA SER A 52 -21.02 -20.28 32.29
C SER A 52 -19.55 -19.90 32.42
N ALA A 53 -18.70 -20.84 32.89
CA ALA A 53 -17.27 -20.61 33.04
C ALA A 53 -16.56 -20.44 31.70
N VAL A 54 -16.90 -21.28 30.71
CA VAL A 54 -16.42 -21.20 29.32
C VAL A 54 -16.81 -19.86 28.71
N MET A 55 -18.09 -19.51 28.76
CA MET A 55 -18.65 -18.26 28.24
C MET A 55 -17.91 -17.04 28.81
N LYS A 56 -17.83 -16.94 30.14
CA LYS A 56 -17.17 -15.82 30.83
C LYS A 56 -15.69 -15.74 30.50
N SER A 57 -14.99 -16.87 30.46
CA SER A 57 -13.55 -16.93 30.24
C SER A 57 -13.18 -16.56 28.80
N VAL A 58 -13.88 -17.11 27.81
CA VAL A 58 -13.65 -16.79 26.39
C VAL A 58 -13.96 -15.33 26.11
N PHE A 59 -15.07 -14.79 26.64
CA PHE A 59 -15.41 -13.38 26.48
C PHE A 59 -14.43 -12.45 27.21
N PHE A 60 -14.03 -12.79 28.42
CA PHE A 60 -13.04 -12.02 29.16
C PHE A 60 -11.72 -11.91 28.38
N LEU A 61 -11.21 -13.04 27.88
CA LEU A 61 -9.94 -13.11 27.17
C LEU A 61 -9.99 -12.39 25.82
N PHE A 62 -11.07 -12.56 25.06
CA PHE A 62 -11.10 -12.21 23.64
C PHE A 62 -12.14 -11.16 23.24
N ALA A 63 -13.30 -11.09 23.90
CA ALA A 63 -14.35 -10.14 23.50
C ALA A 63 -13.87 -8.70 23.68
N GLY A 64 -14.04 -7.92 22.62
CA GLY A 64 -13.50 -6.57 22.51
C GLY A 64 -12.04 -6.49 22.03
N LYS A 65 -11.22 -7.50 22.37
CA LYS A 65 -9.77 -7.49 22.11
C LYS A 65 -9.46 -8.03 20.72
N ALA A 66 -10.15 -9.09 20.30
CA ALA A 66 -9.93 -9.71 19.00
C ALA A 66 -10.16 -8.72 17.84
N TYR A 67 -11.31 -8.02 17.83
CA TYR A 67 -11.56 -6.98 16.84
C TYR A 67 -10.57 -5.81 16.97
N SER A 68 -10.15 -5.47 18.19
CA SER A 68 -9.24 -4.35 18.40
C SER A 68 -7.84 -4.62 17.82
N ILE A 69 -7.33 -5.85 17.98
CA ILE A 69 -6.09 -6.30 17.33
C ILE A 69 -6.26 -6.23 15.81
N PHE A 70 -7.36 -6.75 15.28
CA PHE A 70 -7.60 -6.74 13.84
C PHE A 70 -7.71 -5.29 13.28
N SER A 71 -8.35 -4.38 14.02
CA SER A 71 -8.45 -2.96 13.67
C SER A 71 -7.08 -2.29 13.65
N LEU A 72 -6.27 -2.51 14.69
CA LEU A 72 -4.90 -2.00 14.77
C LEU A 72 -4.08 -2.48 13.55
N LEU A 73 -4.21 -3.77 13.20
CA LEU A 73 -3.50 -4.34 12.07
C LEU A 73 -4.03 -3.86 10.71
N PHE A 74 -5.30 -3.47 10.62
CA PHE A 74 -5.86 -2.83 9.43
C PHE A 74 -5.18 -1.48 9.17
N GLY A 75 -5.07 -0.64 10.20
CA GLY A 75 -4.32 0.63 10.14
C GLY A 75 -2.84 0.46 9.79
N PHE A 76 -2.19 -0.56 10.37
CA PHE A 76 -0.83 -0.94 9.99
C PHE A 76 -0.73 -1.38 8.52
N SER A 77 -1.72 -2.15 8.04
CA SER A 77 -1.78 -2.60 6.64
C SER A 77 -1.92 -1.43 5.67
N PHE A 78 -2.74 -0.43 6.03
CA PHE A 78 -2.85 0.82 5.29
C PHE A 78 -1.49 1.53 5.18
N TYR A 79 -0.77 1.68 6.29
CA TYR A 79 0.58 2.26 6.28
C TYR A 79 1.54 1.50 5.36
N ILE A 80 1.58 0.17 5.46
CA ILE A 80 2.45 -0.65 4.60
C ILE A 80 2.09 -0.50 3.12
N GLN A 81 0.81 -0.46 2.78
CA GLN A 81 0.36 -0.26 1.40
C GLN A 81 0.76 1.11 0.86
N MET A 82 0.58 2.17 1.66
CA MET A 82 1.03 3.51 1.33
C MET A 82 2.55 3.60 1.18
N ARG A 83 3.32 3.06 2.12
CA ARG A 83 4.80 3.03 2.08
C ARG A 83 5.29 2.32 0.84
N ASN A 84 4.73 1.15 0.52
CA ASN A 84 5.13 0.36 -0.63
C ASN A 84 4.78 1.06 -1.95
N ALA A 85 3.66 1.79 -2.02
CA ALA A 85 3.30 2.58 -3.19
C ALA A 85 4.16 3.85 -3.34
N ALA A 86 4.44 4.54 -2.23
CA ALA A 86 5.35 5.68 -2.21
C ALA A 86 6.76 5.29 -2.67
N ALA A 87 7.25 4.10 -2.27
CA ALA A 87 8.50 3.53 -2.76
C ALA A 87 8.51 3.24 -4.28
N ARG A 88 7.34 3.16 -4.92
CA ARG A 88 7.19 3.09 -6.39
C ARG A 88 6.86 4.45 -7.04
N GLY A 89 6.85 5.52 -6.25
CA GLY A 89 6.46 6.87 -6.70
C GLY A 89 4.97 7.04 -7.03
N GLU A 90 4.11 6.15 -6.50
CA GLU A 90 2.65 6.12 -6.69
C GLU A 90 1.91 6.67 -5.47
N ASP A 91 0.81 7.40 -5.68
CA ASP A 91 -0.12 7.75 -4.60
C ASP A 91 -1.20 6.67 -4.44
N PHE A 92 -1.21 6.00 -3.30
CA PHE A 92 -2.15 4.90 -3.04
C PHE A 92 -3.51 5.34 -2.48
N ARG A 93 -3.70 6.62 -2.16
CA ARG A 93 -4.89 7.09 -1.42
C ARG A 93 -6.21 6.77 -2.14
N LEU A 94 -6.34 7.13 -3.41
CA LEU A 94 -7.55 6.82 -4.20
C LEU A 94 -7.71 5.32 -4.43
N ARG A 95 -6.60 4.59 -4.57
CA ARG A 95 -6.62 3.12 -4.67
C ARG A 95 -7.11 2.49 -3.37
N PHE A 96 -6.75 3.06 -2.24
CA PHE A 96 -7.25 2.62 -0.94
C PHE A 96 -8.74 2.91 -0.78
N VAL A 97 -9.23 4.08 -1.21
CA VAL A 97 -10.67 4.39 -1.28
C VAL A 97 -11.41 3.35 -2.13
N TRP A 98 -10.90 3.02 -3.32
CA TRP A 98 -11.44 1.94 -4.13
C TRP A 98 -11.44 0.59 -3.40
N ARG A 99 -10.38 0.26 -2.66
CA ARG A 99 -10.34 -0.95 -1.83
C ARG A 99 -11.38 -0.93 -0.71
N MET A 100 -11.76 0.23 -0.17
CA MET A 100 -12.84 0.34 0.80
C MET A 100 -14.20 0.07 0.14
N LEU A 101 -14.43 0.59 -1.07
CA LEU A 101 -15.65 0.27 -1.82
C LEU A 101 -15.74 -1.24 -2.13
N LEU A 102 -14.63 -1.87 -2.51
CA LEU A 102 -14.58 -3.33 -2.66
C LEU A 102 -14.82 -4.06 -1.34
N LEU A 103 -14.29 -3.52 -0.23
CA LEU A 103 -14.52 -4.09 1.09
C LEU A 103 -15.99 -3.98 1.51
N MET A 104 -16.71 -2.91 1.12
CA MET A 104 -18.17 -2.83 1.30
C MET A 104 -18.89 -3.91 0.48
N LEU A 105 -18.43 -4.26 -0.71
CA LEU A 105 -19.03 -5.36 -1.49
C LEU A 105 -18.78 -6.72 -0.82
N PHE A 106 -17.57 -6.96 -0.30
CA PHE A 106 -17.29 -8.17 0.48
C PHE A 106 -18.05 -8.20 1.80
N ALA A 107 -18.26 -7.05 2.44
CA ALA A 107 -19.11 -6.90 3.60
C ALA A 107 -20.53 -7.36 3.27
N GLN A 108 -21.12 -6.92 2.15
CA GLN A 108 -22.45 -7.39 1.74
C GLN A 108 -22.47 -8.89 1.44
N LEU A 109 -21.47 -9.41 0.74
CA LEU A 109 -21.35 -10.85 0.48
C LEU A 109 -21.26 -11.66 1.78
N HIS A 110 -20.53 -11.15 2.77
CA HIS A 110 -20.46 -11.75 4.10
C HIS A 110 -21.81 -11.67 4.83
N SER A 111 -22.43 -10.50 4.81
CA SER A 111 -23.70 -10.23 5.50
C SER A 111 -24.81 -11.17 5.04
N VAL A 112 -24.83 -11.59 3.77
CA VAL A 112 -25.77 -12.60 3.24
C VAL A 112 -25.85 -13.86 4.14
N PHE A 113 -24.72 -14.31 4.68
CA PHE A 113 -24.64 -15.53 5.48
C PHE A 113 -24.67 -15.28 6.99
N TYR A 114 -24.35 -14.07 7.44
CA TYR A 114 -24.28 -13.72 8.86
C TYR A 114 -24.54 -12.24 9.11
N ASN A 115 -25.46 -11.93 10.02
CA ASN A 115 -25.84 -10.56 10.40
C ASN A 115 -24.85 -9.83 11.36
N GLY A 116 -23.63 -10.36 11.60
CA GLY A 116 -22.61 -9.74 12.46
C GLY A 116 -21.36 -9.28 11.71
N ASP A 117 -21.50 -8.38 10.73
CA ASP A 117 -20.41 -7.93 9.87
C ASP A 117 -19.64 -6.71 10.42
N ILE A 118 -18.32 -6.87 10.57
CA ILE A 118 -17.39 -5.78 10.92
C ILE A 118 -16.80 -5.09 9.68
N LEU A 119 -16.86 -5.74 8.51
CA LEU A 119 -16.18 -5.26 7.30
C LEU A 119 -16.82 -3.97 6.78
N MET A 120 -18.14 -3.81 6.90
CA MET A 120 -18.86 -2.60 6.55
C MET A 120 -18.36 -1.41 7.37
N LEU A 121 -18.26 -1.57 8.69
CA LEU A 121 -17.72 -0.54 9.57
C LEU A 121 -16.28 -0.18 9.20
N TYR A 122 -15.45 -1.20 8.94
CA TYR A 122 -14.05 -1.00 8.55
C TYR A 122 -13.92 -0.25 7.23
N ALA A 123 -14.77 -0.56 6.26
CA ALA A 123 -14.79 0.14 4.99
C ALA A 123 -15.19 1.61 5.18
N ALA A 124 -16.26 1.88 5.94
CA ALA A 124 -16.75 3.24 6.21
C ALA A 124 -15.71 4.08 6.99
N VAL A 125 -15.21 3.56 8.12
CA VAL A 125 -14.21 4.26 8.96
C VAL A 125 -12.86 4.34 8.24
N GLY A 126 -12.51 3.35 7.42
CA GLY A 126 -11.28 3.31 6.65
C GLY A 126 -11.16 4.46 5.66
N LEU A 127 -12.26 4.99 5.12
CA LEU A 127 -12.26 6.15 4.22
C LEU A 127 -11.69 7.42 4.85
N VAL A 128 -11.63 7.50 6.19
CA VAL A 128 -11.03 8.62 6.92
C VAL A 128 -9.50 8.58 6.86
N LEU A 129 -8.88 7.39 6.75
CA LEU A 129 -7.42 7.25 6.80
C LEU A 129 -6.67 8.01 5.70
N PRO A 130 -7.08 7.98 4.42
CA PRO A 130 -6.47 8.81 3.37
C PRO A 130 -6.45 10.32 3.66
N LEU A 131 -7.42 10.83 4.45
CA LEU A 131 -7.50 12.25 4.81
C LEU A 131 -6.50 12.58 5.93
N LEU A 132 -6.35 11.67 6.90
CA LEU A 132 -5.46 11.87 8.05
C LEU A 132 -3.99 11.50 7.77
N CYS A 133 -3.73 10.68 6.75
CA CYS A 133 -2.41 10.07 6.53
C CYS A 133 -1.25 11.03 6.26
N ARG A 134 -1.51 12.32 6.01
CA ARG A 134 -0.48 13.36 5.83
C ARG A 134 -0.19 14.17 7.09
N LEU A 135 -1.03 14.03 8.13
CA LEU A 135 -0.82 14.72 9.39
C LEU A 135 0.44 14.21 10.11
N GLY A 136 1.06 15.11 10.88
CA GLY A 136 2.21 14.78 11.72
C GLY A 136 1.85 13.82 12.85
N ASP A 137 2.84 13.09 13.36
CA ASP A 137 2.65 12.04 14.37
C ASP A 137 1.96 12.54 15.65
N LYS A 138 2.25 13.77 16.09
CA LYS A 138 1.62 14.37 17.28
C LYS A 138 0.13 14.62 17.08
N ALA A 139 -0.25 15.14 15.92
CA ALA A 139 -1.66 15.40 15.58
C ALA A 139 -2.45 14.09 15.48
N LEU A 140 -1.88 13.07 14.83
CA LEU A 140 -2.49 11.75 14.75
C LEU A 140 -2.66 11.10 16.12
N LEU A 141 -1.66 11.23 17.00
CA LEU A 141 -1.77 10.71 18.37
C LEU A 141 -2.89 11.43 19.14
N ALA A 142 -3.00 12.76 19.03
CA ALA A 142 -4.07 13.51 19.67
C ALA A 142 -5.46 13.07 19.17
N ILE A 143 -5.63 12.90 17.85
CA ILE A 143 -6.88 12.41 17.26
C ILE A 143 -7.20 11.00 17.77
N ALA A 144 -6.21 10.09 17.81
CA ALA A 144 -6.41 8.74 18.32
C ALA A 144 -6.84 8.73 19.79
N VAL A 145 -6.21 9.56 20.63
CA VAL A 145 -6.58 9.71 22.06
C VAL A 145 -8.00 10.25 22.19
N ILE A 146 -8.38 11.29 21.44
CA ILE A 146 -9.75 11.82 21.43
C ILE A 146 -10.74 10.72 21.04
N CYS A 147 -10.44 9.92 20.02
CA CYS A 147 -11.28 8.80 19.61
C CYS A 147 -11.45 7.75 20.72
N PHE A 148 -10.37 7.40 21.43
CA PHE A 148 -10.43 6.45 22.54
C PHE A 148 -11.23 6.94 23.74
N LEU A 149 -11.32 8.26 23.94
CA LEU A 149 -12.16 8.86 24.98
C LEU A 149 -13.66 8.77 24.67
N GLN A 150 -14.07 8.34 23.47
CA GLN A 150 -15.48 8.22 23.07
C GLN A 150 -16.25 9.55 23.25
N PRO A 151 -15.91 10.60 22.47
CA PRO A 151 -16.38 11.96 22.72
C PRO A 151 -17.89 12.10 22.67
N VAL A 152 -18.57 11.30 21.84
CA VAL A 152 -20.04 11.26 21.76
C VAL A 152 -20.65 10.71 23.05
N GLU A 153 -20.07 9.66 23.63
CA GLU A 153 -20.57 9.06 24.87
C GLU A 153 -20.29 9.97 26.07
N ILE A 154 -19.13 10.63 26.11
CA ILE A 154 -18.86 11.69 27.10
C ILE A 154 -19.90 12.81 26.99
N GLY A 155 -20.22 13.24 25.77
CA GLY A 155 -21.26 14.25 25.53
C GLY A 155 -22.62 13.83 26.06
N LYS A 156 -23.01 12.56 25.89
CA LYS A 156 -24.27 12.01 26.44
C LYS A 156 -24.27 11.98 27.97
N VAL A 157 -23.16 11.58 28.60
CA VAL A 157 -23.02 11.58 30.07
C VAL A 157 -23.16 13.02 30.60
N ILE A 158 -22.45 13.97 30.01
CA ILE A 158 -22.54 15.39 30.39
C ILE A 158 -23.96 15.91 30.19
N TYR A 159 -24.59 15.61 29.05
CA TYR A 159 -25.95 16.04 28.76
C TYR A 159 -26.96 15.51 29.78
N ARG A 160 -26.81 14.25 30.21
CA ARG A 160 -27.64 13.63 31.25
C ARG A 160 -27.45 14.29 32.62
N CYS A 161 -26.25 14.77 32.96
CA CYS A 161 -26.05 15.54 34.19
C CYS A 161 -26.92 16.80 34.25
N PHE A 162 -27.24 17.40 33.09
CA PHE A 162 -28.15 18.55 32.99
C PHE A 162 -29.61 18.16 32.70
N ASN A 163 -29.85 16.95 32.22
CA ASN A 163 -31.16 16.43 31.84
C ASN A 163 -31.32 14.99 32.38
N PRO A 164 -31.67 14.81 33.67
CA PRO A 164 -31.67 13.49 34.31
C PRO A 164 -32.58 12.45 33.64
N ASP A 165 -33.67 12.91 33.01
CA ASP A 165 -34.64 12.07 32.29
C ASP A 165 -34.17 11.65 30.88
N TYR A 166 -33.01 12.13 30.42
CA TYR A 166 -32.46 11.75 29.14
C TYR A 166 -32.08 10.27 29.11
N VAL A 167 -32.68 9.53 28.19
CA VAL A 167 -32.31 8.14 27.87
C VAL A 167 -31.85 8.08 26.42
N SER A 168 -30.61 7.67 26.20
CA SER A 168 -30.10 7.49 24.84
C SER A 168 -30.72 6.26 24.19
N THR A 169 -31.42 6.46 23.07
CA THR A 169 -32.04 5.37 22.30
C THR A 169 -31.05 4.71 21.34
N MET A 170 -29.85 5.27 21.15
CA MET A 170 -28.87 4.75 20.19
C MET A 170 -28.33 3.38 20.59
N GLN A 171 -28.11 3.12 21.88
CA GLN A 171 -27.69 1.79 22.36
C GLN A 171 -28.76 0.70 22.12
N SER A 172 -30.04 1.07 22.01
CA SER A 172 -31.16 0.13 21.86
C SER A 172 -31.80 0.14 20.46
N ALA A 173 -31.36 1.04 19.57
CA ALA A 173 -31.94 1.24 18.23
C ALA A 173 -31.89 -0.03 17.35
N PHE A 174 -31.00 -0.97 17.66
CA PHE A 174 -30.84 -2.21 16.91
C PHE A 174 -31.89 -3.28 17.27
N PHE A 175 -32.54 -3.21 18.44
CA PHE A 175 -33.40 -4.28 18.95
C PHE A 175 -34.53 -4.71 18.00
N PRO A 176 -35.30 -3.79 17.35
CA PRO A 176 -36.38 -4.20 16.47
C PRO A 176 -35.90 -5.00 15.25
N TYR A 177 -34.70 -4.70 14.77
CA TYR A 177 -34.07 -5.40 13.64
C TYR A 177 -33.50 -6.75 14.08
N ALA A 178 -32.89 -6.80 15.26
CA ALA A 178 -32.42 -8.05 15.84
C ALA A 178 -33.57 -9.04 16.04
N GLU A 179 -34.68 -8.60 16.61
CA GLU A 179 -35.85 -9.45 16.86
C GLU A 179 -36.43 -10.04 15.56
N ARG A 180 -36.62 -9.21 14.52
CA ARG A 180 -37.08 -9.69 13.21
C ARG A 180 -36.08 -10.64 12.56
N SER A 181 -34.79 -10.32 12.64
CA SER A 181 -33.73 -11.19 12.11
C SER A 181 -33.71 -12.53 12.82
N CYS A 182 -33.75 -12.56 14.16
CA CYS A 182 -33.75 -13.80 14.94
C CYS A 182 -34.92 -14.72 14.57
N ARG A 183 -36.16 -14.21 14.49
CA ARG A 183 -37.32 -15.03 14.11
C ARG A 183 -37.12 -15.72 12.76
N VAL A 184 -36.60 -15.00 11.77
CA VAL A 184 -36.34 -15.57 10.43
C VAL A 184 -35.16 -16.53 10.44
N LEU A 185 -34.14 -16.30 11.28
CA LEU A 185 -32.99 -17.20 11.40
C LEU A 185 -33.34 -18.50 12.15
N GLN A 186 -34.35 -18.49 13.02
CA GLN A 186 -34.86 -19.66 13.73
C GLN A 186 -35.75 -20.52 12.83
N ASP A 187 -36.78 -19.94 12.20
CA ASP A 187 -37.84 -20.73 11.56
C ASP A 187 -37.89 -20.56 10.03
N GLY A 188 -37.09 -19.66 9.47
CA GLY A 188 -37.14 -19.29 8.06
C GLY A 188 -36.44 -20.28 7.13
N THR A 189 -36.90 -20.31 5.89
CA THR A 189 -36.20 -21.01 4.80
C THR A 189 -34.84 -20.35 4.50
N PHE A 190 -33.94 -21.08 3.83
CA PHE A 190 -32.63 -20.56 3.41
C PHE A 190 -32.72 -19.18 2.73
N LEU A 191 -33.60 -19.03 1.73
CA LEU A 191 -33.74 -17.75 1.00
C LEU A 191 -34.29 -16.62 1.87
N GLN A 192 -35.21 -16.92 2.80
CA GLN A 192 -35.73 -15.93 3.75
C GLN A 192 -34.63 -15.49 4.71
N ALA A 193 -33.81 -16.41 5.21
CA ALA A 193 -32.65 -16.10 6.05
C ALA A 193 -31.65 -15.20 5.31
N LEU A 194 -31.29 -15.53 4.06
CA LEU A 194 -30.39 -14.68 3.25
C LEU A 194 -30.97 -13.26 3.03
N ALA A 195 -32.26 -13.17 2.73
CA ALA A 195 -32.95 -11.89 2.50
C ALA A 195 -33.04 -11.05 3.79
N SER A 196 -33.35 -11.69 4.93
CA SER A 196 -33.37 -11.03 6.23
C SER A 196 -31.98 -10.52 6.60
N ASN A 197 -30.95 -11.33 6.40
CA ASN A 197 -29.56 -10.99 6.69
C ASN A 197 -29.07 -9.71 6.00
N ILE A 198 -29.41 -9.51 4.72
CA ILE A 198 -29.03 -8.29 3.98
C ILE A 198 -29.95 -7.08 4.23
N THR A 199 -31.09 -7.28 4.89
CA THR A 199 -32.06 -6.21 5.22
C THR A 199 -32.03 -5.93 6.73
N ASP A 200 -32.84 -6.63 7.52
CA ASP A 200 -32.91 -6.50 8.97
C ASP A 200 -31.56 -6.84 9.64
N GLY A 201 -30.90 -7.91 9.21
CA GLY A 201 -29.60 -8.32 9.76
C GLY A 201 -28.51 -7.25 9.60
N GLN A 202 -28.45 -6.59 8.44
CA GLN A 202 -27.50 -5.51 8.19
C GLN A 202 -27.79 -4.28 9.06
N MET A 203 -29.07 -3.93 9.24
CA MET A 203 -29.47 -2.83 10.13
C MET A 203 -29.17 -3.16 11.58
N TYR A 204 -29.46 -4.38 12.02
CA TYR A 204 -29.07 -4.90 13.33
C TYR A 204 -27.56 -4.71 13.54
N SER A 205 -26.74 -5.24 12.64
CA SER A 205 -25.29 -5.16 12.74
C SER A 205 -24.77 -3.72 12.84
N ASN A 206 -25.23 -2.84 11.94
CA ASN A 206 -24.70 -1.48 11.83
C ASN A 206 -25.12 -0.62 13.03
N LEU A 207 -26.38 -0.68 13.44
CA LEU A 207 -26.88 0.07 14.58
C LEU A 207 -26.25 -0.42 15.88
N TRP A 208 -26.07 -1.73 16.04
CA TRP A 208 -25.37 -2.28 17.20
C TRP A 208 -23.93 -1.78 17.28
N GLN A 209 -23.20 -1.73 16.16
CA GLN A 209 -21.82 -1.24 16.15
C GLN A 209 -21.71 0.25 16.52
N ILE A 210 -22.66 1.07 16.07
CA ILE A 210 -22.76 2.48 16.45
C ILE A 210 -23.08 2.59 17.94
N GLY A 211 -24.11 1.88 18.41
CA GLY A 211 -24.53 1.84 19.80
C GLY A 211 -23.44 1.31 20.75
N ALA A 212 -22.58 0.41 20.27
CA ALA A 212 -21.43 -0.11 21.01
C ALA A 212 -20.18 0.78 20.95
N GLY A 213 -20.27 2.00 20.39
CA GLY A 213 -19.16 2.97 20.34
C GLY A 213 -18.00 2.54 19.44
N ARG A 214 -18.22 1.60 18.51
CA ARG A 214 -17.12 1.03 17.71
C ARG A 214 -16.56 2.02 16.70
N VAL A 215 -17.32 3.02 16.25
CA VAL A 215 -16.89 3.98 15.22
C VAL A 215 -15.60 4.71 15.63
N PHE A 216 -15.61 5.38 16.79
CA PHE A 216 -14.43 6.10 17.27
C PHE A 216 -13.32 5.13 17.70
N MET A 217 -13.66 4.05 18.39
CA MET A 217 -12.68 3.06 18.84
C MET A 217 -11.89 2.46 17.67
N VAL A 218 -12.58 2.05 16.60
CA VAL A 218 -11.96 1.52 15.38
C VAL A 218 -11.10 2.58 14.69
N LEU A 219 -11.58 3.84 14.60
CA LEU A 219 -10.79 4.93 14.02
C LEU A 219 -9.50 5.18 14.80
N GLY A 220 -9.58 5.25 16.13
CA GLY A 220 -8.41 5.41 17.00
C GLY A 220 -7.41 4.27 16.85
N LEU A 221 -7.90 3.03 16.75
CA LEU A 221 -7.06 1.85 16.51
C LEU A 221 -6.43 1.85 15.12
N PHE A 222 -7.16 2.25 14.07
CA PHE A 222 -6.61 2.37 12.72
C PHE A 222 -5.47 3.42 12.69
N ILE A 223 -5.68 4.59 13.30
CA ILE A 223 -4.66 5.63 13.41
C ILE A 223 -3.45 5.12 14.21
N SER A 224 -3.69 4.45 15.35
CA SER A 224 -2.63 3.86 16.17
C SER A 224 -1.82 2.83 15.37
N GLY A 225 -2.48 1.98 14.60
CA GLY A 225 -1.84 0.99 13.73
C GLY A 225 -0.94 1.63 12.68
N MET A 226 -1.41 2.71 12.05
CA MET A 226 -0.62 3.50 11.12
C MET A 226 0.60 4.15 11.80
N LEU A 227 0.45 4.70 13.00
CA LEU A 227 1.54 5.29 13.79
C LEU A 227 2.59 4.25 14.20
N LEU A 228 2.16 3.06 14.64
CA LEU A 228 3.05 1.94 14.93
C LEU A 228 3.84 1.53 13.68
N GLY A 229 3.19 1.55 12.52
CA GLY A 229 3.81 1.35 11.22
C GLY A 229 4.89 2.38 10.91
N ARG A 230 4.57 3.68 11.01
CA ARG A 230 5.52 4.79 10.79
C ARG A 230 6.78 4.67 11.64
N ARG A 231 6.65 4.15 12.86
CA ARG A 231 7.75 3.97 13.81
C ARG A 231 8.46 2.62 13.71
N GLY A 232 8.07 1.75 12.77
CA GLY A 232 8.69 0.43 12.58
C GLY A 232 8.50 -0.51 13.78
N LEU A 233 7.44 -0.35 14.57
CA LEU A 233 7.29 -1.06 15.86
C LEU A 233 6.86 -2.54 15.72
N PHE A 234 6.70 -3.05 14.51
CA PHE A 234 6.55 -4.49 14.24
C PHE A 234 7.83 -5.13 13.69
N GLU A 235 8.88 -4.35 13.43
CA GLU A 235 10.18 -4.81 12.96
C GLU A 235 11.10 -5.05 14.18
N LYS A 236 11.67 -6.26 14.29
CA LYS A 236 12.46 -6.66 15.47
C LYS A 236 13.67 -5.73 15.66
N SER A 237 13.68 -4.99 16.75
CA SER A 237 14.77 -4.12 17.16
C SER A 237 14.76 -3.89 18.67
N GLU A 238 15.85 -3.37 19.24
CA GLU A 238 15.91 -3.03 20.66
C GLU A 238 14.90 -1.94 21.04
N ARG A 239 14.80 -0.88 20.22
CA ARG A 239 13.83 0.20 20.38
C ARG A 239 12.40 -0.33 20.40
N GLN A 240 12.08 -1.24 19.49
CA GLN A 240 10.78 -1.89 19.40
C GLN A 240 10.49 -2.75 20.64
N SER A 241 11.45 -3.57 21.08
CA SER A 241 11.29 -4.41 22.26
C SER A 241 11.12 -3.57 23.54
N ALA A 242 11.86 -2.47 23.68
CA ALA A 242 11.71 -1.53 24.80
C ALA A 242 10.32 -0.89 24.81
N PHE A 243 9.81 -0.49 23.64
CA PHE A 243 8.45 0.04 23.51
C PHE A 243 7.39 -0.96 23.98
N TRP A 244 7.40 -2.20 23.48
CA TRP A 244 6.39 -3.19 23.86
C TRP A 244 6.52 -3.66 25.31
N LYS A 245 7.71 -3.66 25.91
CA LYS A 245 7.87 -3.88 27.36
C LYS A 245 7.17 -2.78 28.17
N ARG A 246 7.29 -1.52 27.76
CA ARG A 246 6.61 -0.39 28.42
C ARG A 246 5.09 -0.48 28.24
N VAL A 247 4.62 -0.81 27.04
CA VAL A 247 3.18 -1.01 26.79
C VAL A 247 2.64 -2.16 27.64
N LEU A 248 3.35 -3.29 27.72
CA LEU A 248 2.98 -4.42 28.57
C LEU A 248 2.90 -3.98 30.04
N ALA A 249 3.94 -3.33 30.55
CA ALA A 249 4.01 -2.85 31.93
C ALA A 249 2.91 -1.82 32.27
N ALA A 250 2.53 -0.96 31.32
CA ALA A 250 1.45 0.01 31.52
C ALA A 250 0.05 -0.61 31.38
N SER A 251 -0.11 -1.60 30.50
CA SER A 251 -1.42 -2.21 30.21
C SER A 251 -2.04 -2.96 31.39
N ILE A 252 -1.21 -3.59 32.23
CA ILE A 252 -1.66 -4.34 33.40
C ILE A 252 -2.31 -3.42 34.45
N PRO A 253 -1.62 -2.41 35.01
CA PRO A 253 -2.22 -1.49 35.98
C PRO A 253 -3.36 -0.67 35.36
N ALA A 254 -3.27 -0.29 34.08
CA ALA A 254 -4.36 0.42 33.42
C ALA A 254 -5.64 -0.43 33.30
N THR A 255 -5.50 -1.72 32.97
CA THR A 255 -6.64 -2.65 32.93
C THR A 255 -7.21 -2.88 34.33
N ALA A 256 -6.34 -3.08 35.34
CA ALA A 256 -6.76 -3.24 36.73
C ALA A 256 -7.51 -2.00 37.24
N LEU A 257 -6.99 -0.79 36.95
CA LEU A 257 -7.65 0.47 37.30
C LEU A 257 -9.04 0.56 36.67
N MET A 258 -9.22 0.18 35.41
CA MET A 258 -10.55 0.21 34.78
C MET A 258 -11.53 -0.80 35.41
N TYR A 259 -11.06 -1.96 35.86
CA TYR A 259 -11.90 -2.88 36.64
C TYR A 259 -12.29 -2.31 38.00
N LEU A 260 -11.37 -1.61 38.68
CA LEU A 260 -11.68 -0.91 39.94
C LEU A 260 -12.68 0.22 39.72
N VAL A 261 -12.51 1.03 38.66
CA VAL A 261 -13.49 2.06 38.29
C VAL A 261 -14.85 1.42 38.02
N LYS A 262 -14.89 0.32 37.26
CA LYS A 262 -16.12 -0.42 36.98
C LYS A 262 -16.80 -0.91 38.27
N SER A 263 -16.04 -1.33 39.29
CA SER A 263 -16.63 -1.81 40.54
C SER A 263 -17.23 -0.71 41.42
N GLN A 264 -16.90 0.57 41.15
CA GLN A 264 -17.48 1.72 41.85
C GLN A 264 -18.72 2.28 41.15
N VAL A 265 -18.97 1.87 39.90
CA VAL A 265 -20.14 2.30 39.13
C VAL A 265 -21.24 1.26 39.30
N GLU A 266 -22.42 1.70 39.71
CA GLU A 266 -23.58 0.82 39.79
C GLU A 266 -23.90 0.25 38.39
N PRO A 267 -23.97 -1.10 38.24
CA PRO A 267 -24.19 -1.71 36.94
C PRO A 267 -25.49 -1.20 36.29
N GLY A 268 -25.39 -0.71 35.06
CA GLY A 268 -26.56 -0.21 34.32
C GLY A 268 -27.03 1.19 34.74
N ALA A 269 -26.34 1.87 35.66
CA ALA A 269 -26.69 3.23 36.05
C ALA A 269 -26.59 4.21 34.87
N ASP A 270 -25.59 4.05 34.00
CA ASP A 270 -25.45 4.81 32.75
C ASP A 270 -24.79 3.98 31.65
N ALA A 271 -25.56 3.69 30.59
CA ALA A 271 -25.11 2.87 29.46
C ALA A 271 -23.94 3.50 28.68
N SER A 272 -23.82 4.84 28.66
CA SER A 272 -22.73 5.54 27.97
C SER A 272 -21.44 5.45 28.80
N LEU A 273 -21.55 5.59 30.12
CA LEU A 273 -20.42 5.40 31.05
C LEU A 273 -19.91 3.95 31.02
N ASP A 274 -20.81 2.97 31.08
CA ASP A 274 -20.48 1.54 31.01
C ASP A 274 -19.72 1.23 29.70
N LEU A 275 -20.15 1.82 28.59
CA LEU A 275 -19.51 1.66 27.28
C LEU A 275 -18.10 2.28 27.23
N ILE A 276 -17.92 3.48 27.81
CA ILE A 276 -16.60 4.13 27.91
C ILE A 276 -15.64 3.23 28.69
N ILE A 277 -16.06 2.78 29.88
CA ILE A 277 -15.26 1.92 30.76
C ILE A 277 -14.93 0.60 30.04
N TYR A 278 -15.91 -0.03 29.40
CA TYR A 278 -15.70 -1.27 28.63
C TYR A 278 -14.72 -1.08 27.48
N SER A 279 -14.83 0.03 26.73
CA SER A 279 -13.96 0.35 25.59
C SER A 279 -12.51 0.56 26.04
N LEU A 280 -12.29 1.34 27.09
CA LEU A 280 -10.95 1.59 27.65
C LEU A 280 -10.33 0.33 28.26
N THR A 281 -11.13 -0.46 28.99
CA THR A 281 -10.69 -1.76 29.52
C THR A 281 -10.23 -2.67 28.38
N SER A 282 -11.02 -2.74 27.29
CA SER A 282 -10.69 -3.54 26.12
C SER A 282 -9.46 -3.02 25.38
N LEU A 283 -9.27 -1.70 25.30
CA LEU A 283 -8.09 -1.07 24.71
C LEU A 283 -6.81 -1.46 25.46
N PHE A 284 -6.79 -1.28 26.79
CA PHE A 284 -5.62 -1.59 27.60
C PHE A 284 -5.29 -3.08 27.56
N PHE A 285 -6.31 -3.94 27.65
CA PHE A 285 -6.11 -5.39 27.55
C PHE A 285 -5.66 -5.82 26.14
N THR A 286 -6.09 -5.10 25.08
CA THR A 286 -5.52 -5.30 23.73
C THR A 286 -4.03 -4.95 23.72
N GLY A 287 -3.64 -3.86 24.38
CA GLY A 287 -2.23 -3.49 24.58
C GLY A 287 -1.42 -4.60 25.24
N PHE A 288 -1.97 -5.24 26.28
CA PHE A 288 -1.37 -6.42 26.91
C PHE A 288 -1.17 -7.57 25.91
N TRP A 289 -2.22 -7.97 25.19
CA TRP A 289 -2.16 -9.09 24.24
C TRP A 289 -1.16 -8.87 23.11
N VAL A 290 -1.20 -7.71 22.47
CA VAL A 290 -0.29 -7.38 21.37
C VAL A 290 1.15 -7.34 21.86
N SER A 291 1.41 -6.70 23.00
CA SER A 291 2.75 -6.61 23.58
C SER A 291 3.30 -7.99 23.95
N LEU A 292 2.49 -8.81 24.64
CA LEU A 292 2.87 -10.15 25.06
C LEU A 292 3.18 -11.03 23.83
N PHE A 293 2.32 -11.01 22.82
CA PHE A 293 2.50 -11.79 21.60
C PHE A 293 3.80 -11.41 20.88
N ILE A 294 4.06 -10.12 20.73
CA ILE A 294 5.25 -9.61 20.04
C ILE A 294 6.53 -9.90 20.84
N LEU A 295 6.51 -9.75 22.16
CA LEU A 295 7.68 -10.03 23.01
C LEU A 295 8.01 -11.53 23.04
N LEU A 296 6.99 -12.40 23.08
CA LEU A 296 7.19 -13.83 22.93
C LEU A 296 7.75 -14.18 21.54
N TRP A 297 7.24 -13.53 20.49
CA TRP A 297 7.75 -13.70 19.14
C TRP A 297 9.25 -13.37 19.06
N ASN A 298 9.66 -12.23 19.64
CA ASN A 298 11.04 -11.77 19.58
C ASN A 298 12.06 -12.71 20.27
N ARG A 299 11.62 -13.53 21.24
CA ARG A 299 12.52 -14.46 21.96
C ARG A 299 12.94 -15.67 21.13
N ALA A 300 12.06 -16.18 20.27
CA ALA A 300 12.29 -17.42 19.53
C ALA A 300 12.09 -17.25 18.01
N ASP A 301 12.02 -16.01 17.52
CA ASP A 301 11.59 -15.65 16.16
C ASP A 301 10.27 -16.33 15.77
N GLY A 302 9.34 -16.32 16.73
CA GLY A 302 8.04 -16.97 16.66
C GLY A 302 8.06 -18.41 17.15
N TYR A 303 7.41 -18.66 18.28
CA TYR A 303 7.19 -20.04 18.76
C TYR A 303 6.32 -20.84 17.78
N ARG A 304 6.40 -22.18 17.86
CA ARG A 304 5.64 -23.09 16.99
C ARG A 304 4.14 -22.75 16.98
N PHE A 305 3.54 -22.49 18.15
CA PHE A 305 2.12 -22.15 18.24
C PHE A 305 1.77 -20.81 17.54
N GLN A 306 2.66 -19.82 17.59
CA GLN A 306 2.46 -18.54 16.88
C GLN A 306 2.61 -18.73 15.37
N ARG A 307 3.61 -19.52 14.95
CA ARG A 307 3.89 -19.76 13.52
C ARG A 307 2.80 -20.56 12.82
N ILE A 308 2.11 -21.46 13.55
CA ILE A 308 0.95 -22.20 13.01
C ILE A 308 -0.17 -21.24 12.57
N ALA A 309 -0.29 -20.06 13.18
CA ALA A 309 -1.30 -19.07 12.82
C ALA A 309 -0.97 -18.28 11.53
N ILE A 310 0.26 -18.36 11.00
CA ILE A 310 0.67 -17.56 9.82
C ILE A 310 -0.19 -17.90 8.58
N PRO A 311 -0.33 -19.16 8.12
CA PRO A 311 -1.10 -19.46 6.92
C PRO A 311 -2.56 -18.99 7.04
N TYR A 312 -3.13 -19.16 8.23
CA TYR A 312 -4.49 -18.77 8.55
C TYR A 312 -4.69 -17.25 8.54
N GLY A 313 -3.78 -16.49 9.14
CA GLY A 313 -3.80 -15.03 9.11
C GLY A 313 -3.50 -14.44 7.72
N ARG A 314 -2.77 -15.16 6.86
CA ARG A 314 -2.57 -14.79 5.44
C ARG A 314 -3.83 -14.92 4.59
N MET A 315 -4.82 -15.68 5.05
CA MET A 315 -6.10 -15.95 4.40
C MET A 315 -7.27 -15.39 5.23
N SER A 316 -7.07 -14.22 5.85
CA SER A 316 -8.02 -13.68 6.83
C SER A 316 -9.42 -13.43 6.27
N LEU A 317 -9.56 -12.91 5.04
CA LEU A 317 -10.88 -12.69 4.43
C LEU A 317 -11.54 -14.02 4.07
N THR A 318 -10.80 -14.95 3.46
CA THR A 318 -11.32 -16.28 3.12
C THR A 318 -11.81 -17.02 4.37
N ASN A 319 -11.00 -17.03 5.43
CA ASN A 319 -11.33 -17.72 6.67
C ASN A 319 -12.48 -17.05 7.41
N TYR A 320 -12.52 -15.71 7.46
CA TYR A 320 -13.62 -14.97 8.08
C TYR A 320 -14.97 -15.22 7.40
N ILE A 321 -15.03 -15.16 6.05
CA ILE A 321 -16.29 -15.42 5.35
C ILE A 321 -16.71 -16.88 5.44
N SER A 322 -15.77 -17.83 5.31
CA SER A 322 -16.11 -19.24 5.46
C SER A 322 -16.55 -19.61 6.89
N GLN A 323 -16.04 -18.94 7.93
CA GLN A 323 -16.55 -19.10 9.30
C GLN A 323 -18.04 -18.78 9.37
N SER A 324 -18.47 -17.67 8.79
CA SER A 324 -19.87 -17.24 8.80
C SER A 324 -20.78 -18.18 8.02
N VAL A 325 -20.32 -18.68 6.87
CA VAL A 325 -21.06 -19.69 6.09
C VAL A 325 -21.19 -20.99 6.89
N ILE A 326 -20.10 -21.47 7.49
CA ILE A 326 -20.10 -22.70 8.29
C ILE A 326 -20.99 -22.52 9.53
N GLY A 327 -20.82 -21.43 10.26
CA GLY A 327 -21.58 -21.10 11.47
C GLY A 327 -23.07 -20.99 11.19
N GLY A 328 -23.47 -20.22 10.17
CA GLY A 328 -24.88 -20.12 9.77
C GLY A 328 -25.47 -21.48 9.35
N THR A 329 -24.69 -22.33 8.67
CA THR A 329 -25.14 -23.69 8.32
C THR A 329 -25.27 -24.60 9.54
N ILE A 330 -24.48 -24.39 10.59
CA ILE A 330 -24.55 -25.20 11.82
C ILE A 330 -25.72 -24.75 12.71
N TYR A 331 -25.90 -23.44 12.90
CA TYR A 331 -26.79 -22.93 13.94
C TYR A 331 -28.15 -22.45 13.43
N TYR A 332 -28.28 -21.96 12.20
CA TYR A 332 -29.57 -21.42 11.74
C TYR A 332 -30.55 -22.52 11.34
N GLY A 333 -31.85 -22.22 11.41
CA GLY A 333 -32.93 -23.18 11.18
C GLY A 333 -32.96 -23.82 9.80
N TYR A 334 -32.42 -23.13 8.78
CA TYR A 334 -32.28 -23.72 7.44
C TYR A 334 -31.19 -24.79 7.32
N GLY A 335 -30.30 -24.89 8.32
CA GLY A 335 -29.11 -25.73 8.34
C GLY A 335 -29.29 -26.94 9.26
N LEU A 336 -28.34 -27.13 10.18
CA LEU A 336 -28.44 -28.15 11.22
C LEU A 336 -29.26 -27.69 12.43
N SER A 337 -29.62 -26.41 12.51
CA SER A 337 -30.44 -25.82 13.57
C SER A 337 -29.93 -26.06 15.00
N LEU A 338 -28.62 -26.21 15.23
CA LEU A 338 -28.10 -26.62 16.54
C LEU A 338 -28.11 -25.53 17.62
N TYR A 339 -28.74 -24.37 17.39
CA TYR A 339 -28.66 -23.24 18.31
C TYR A 339 -29.38 -23.49 19.65
N ASP A 340 -30.42 -24.31 19.65
CA ASP A 340 -31.21 -24.73 20.81
C ASP A 340 -30.62 -25.98 21.49
N ASP A 341 -29.91 -26.82 20.75
CA ASP A 341 -29.31 -28.06 21.26
C ASP A 341 -27.91 -27.89 21.89
N THR A 342 -27.21 -26.79 21.61
CA THR A 342 -25.79 -26.64 21.98
C THR A 342 -25.54 -25.55 23.04
N GLY A 343 -25.04 -25.97 24.20
CA GLY A 343 -24.48 -25.07 25.21
C GLY A 343 -23.08 -24.56 24.88
N ALA A 344 -22.57 -23.60 25.66
CA ALA A 344 -21.30 -22.91 25.37
C ALA A 344 -20.09 -23.85 25.24
N THR A 345 -20.04 -24.95 25.99
CA THR A 345 -18.98 -25.97 25.90
C THR A 345 -19.02 -26.70 24.56
N ALA A 346 -20.22 -27.09 24.10
CA ALA A 346 -20.38 -27.74 22.80
C ALA A 346 -19.98 -26.79 21.66
N CYS A 347 -20.43 -25.53 21.73
CA CYS A 347 -20.05 -24.49 20.78
C CYS A 347 -18.53 -24.25 20.75
N LEU A 348 -17.85 -24.30 21.90
CA LEU A 348 -16.40 -24.20 21.96
C LEU A 348 -15.71 -25.36 21.22
N LEU A 349 -16.18 -26.59 21.40
CA LEU A 349 -15.65 -27.77 20.72
C LEU A 349 -15.87 -27.69 19.20
N ILE A 350 -17.05 -27.27 18.77
CA ILE A 350 -17.37 -27.01 17.36
C ILE A 350 -16.43 -25.95 16.80
N ALA A 351 -16.21 -24.84 17.53
CA ALA A 351 -15.30 -23.78 17.10
C ALA A 351 -13.86 -24.26 16.93
N VAL A 352 -13.36 -25.09 17.86
CA VAL A 352 -12.03 -25.71 17.77
C VAL A 352 -11.92 -26.65 16.55
N LEU A 353 -12.98 -27.40 16.23
CA LEU A 353 -13.02 -28.25 15.05
C LEU A 353 -12.99 -27.42 13.76
N ILE A 354 -13.81 -26.37 13.66
CA ILE A 354 -13.80 -25.43 12.53
C ILE A 354 -12.40 -24.84 12.35
N LEU A 355 -11.78 -24.39 13.45
CA LEU A 355 -10.41 -23.87 13.45
C LEU A 355 -9.39 -24.88 12.94
N ALA A 356 -9.44 -26.13 13.41
CA ALA A 356 -8.51 -27.17 12.99
C ALA A 356 -8.62 -27.43 11.47
N VAL A 357 -9.85 -27.51 10.94
CA VAL A 357 -10.11 -27.67 9.52
C VAL A 357 -9.60 -26.47 8.72
N GLN A 358 -9.89 -25.24 9.16
CA GLN A 358 -9.43 -24.03 8.48
C GLN A 358 -7.91 -23.84 8.54
N PHE A 359 -7.25 -24.24 9.63
CA PHE A 359 -5.78 -24.25 9.72
C PHE A 359 -5.18 -25.23 8.72
N TRP A 360 -5.72 -26.45 8.66
CA TRP A 360 -5.31 -27.47 7.69
C TRP A 360 -5.50 -26.97 6.26
N PHE A 361 -6.70 -26.45 5.96
CA PHE A 361 -7.03 -25.91 4.64
C PHE A 361 -6.11 -24.76 4.25
N SER A 362 -5.91 -23.77 5.14
CA SER A 362 -5.05 -22.61 4.87
C SER A 362 -3.60 -23.02 4.57
N ARG A 363 -3.09 -24.00 5.32
CA ARG A 363 -1.74 -24.54 5.10
C ARG A 363 -1.63 -25.29 3.77
N LYS A 364 -2.59 -26.17 3.47
CA LYS A 364 -2.62 -26.94 2.21
C LYS A 364 -2.80 -26.02 1.02
N TRP A 365 -3.74 -25.09 1.07
CA TRP A 365 -4.00 -24.12 0.02
C TRP A 365 -2.76 -23.28 -0.29
N LEU A 366 -2.12 -22.71 0.73
CA LEU A 366 -0.93 -21.88 0.55
C LEU A 366 0.34 -22.64 0.14
N SER A 367 0.31 -23.98 0.18
CA SER A 367 1.40 -24.79 -0.39
C SER A 367 1.34 -24.82 -1.93
N ALA A 368 0.16 -24.68 -2.51
CA ALA A 368 -0.06 -24.64 -3.96
C ALA A 368 -0.31 -23.21 -4.50
N HIS A 369 -0.82 -22.29 -3.68
CA HIS A 369 -1.24 -20.95 -4.08
C HIS A 369 -0.57 -19.85 -3.25
N ARG A 370 -0.34 -18.67 -3.85
CA ARG A 370 0.34 -17.56 -3.13
C ARG A 370 -0.56 -16.82 -2.13
N GLN A 371 -1.88 -16.87 -2.32
CA GLN A 371 -2.89 -16.12 -1.59
C GLN A 371 -4.16 -16.96 -1.46
N GLY A 372 -5.02 -16.65 -0.48
CA GLY A 372 -6.34 -17.28 -0.38
C GLY A 372 -7.27 -16.87 -1.54
N PRO A 373 -8.34 -17.65 -1.80
CA PRO A 373 -9.27 -17.39 -2.89
C PRO A 373 -9.85 -15.98 -2.87
N LEU A 374 -10.39 -15.53 -1.74
CA LEU A 374 -11.01 -14.20 -1.64
C LEU A 374 -9.97 -13.09 -1.62
N GLU A 375 -8.79 -13.33 -1.03
CA GLU A 375 -7.66 -12.39 -1.11
C GLU A 375 -7.17 -12.21 -2.54
N TYR A 376 -7.16 -13.28 -3.34
CA TYR A 376 -6.83 -13.23 -4.76
C TYR A 376 -7.87 -12.42 -5.54
N ILE A 377 -9.16 -12.68 -5.33
CA ILE A 377 -10.25 -11.90 -5.96
C ILE A 377 -10.13 -10.44 -5.55
N TRP A 378 -10.00 -10.13 -4.26
CA TRP A 378 -9.82 -8.76 -3.78
C TRP A 378 -8.60 -8.11 -4.43
N LYS A 379 -7.44 -8.79 -4.48
CA LYS A 379 -6.26 -8.26 -5.15
C LYS A 379 -6.54 -7.98 -6.63
N LYS A 380 -7.19 -8.89 -7.35
CA LYS A 380 -7.54 -8.72 -8.76
C LYS A 380 -8.46 -7.50 -8.94
N LEU A 381 -9.57 -7.44 -8.20
CA LEU A 381 -10.53 -6.32 -8.21
C LEU A 381 -9.88 -4.98 -7.84
N THR A 382 -8.92 -4.97 -6.92
CA THR A 382 -8.17 -3.76 -6.54
C THR A 382 -7.49 -3.12 -7.75
N TRP A 383 -7.00 -3.94 -8.67
CA TRP A 383 -6.24 -3.52 -9.85
C TRP A 383 -7.07 -3.52 -11.14
N ILE A 384 -8.36 -3.88 -11.07
CA ILE A 384 -9.26 -3.66 -12.22
C ILE A 384 -9.33 -2.17 -12.48
N ARG A 385 -8.95 -1.77 -13.69
CA ARG A 385 -9.28 -0.43 -14.18
C ARG A 385 -10.74 -0.48 -14.60
N CYS A 386 -11.61 0.12 -13.80
CA CYS A 386 -12.88 0.57 -14.33
C CYS A 386 -12.51 1.60 -15.40
N LYS A 387 -12.79 1.32 -16.68
CA LYS A 387 -12.78 2.34 -17.72
C LYS A 387 -13.87 3.33 -17.31
N ALA A 388 -13.53 4.31 -16.48
CA ALA A 388 -14.42 5.41 -16.19
C ALA A 388 -14.66 6.09 -17.53
N THR A 389 -15.81 5.83 -18.14
CA THR A 389 -16.29 6.66 -19.24
C THR A 389 -16.34 8.08 -18.70
N PRO A 390 -15.82 9.08 -19.45
CA PRO A 390 -15.65 10.45 -18.98
C PRO A 390 -16.93 11.12 -18.42
N LYS A 391 -18.12 10.53 -18.67
CA LYS A 391 -19.41 11.00 -18.13
C LYS A 391 -19.64 10.77 -16.63
N ALA A 392 -19.07 9.72 -16.01
CA ALA A 392 -19.31 9.43 -14.59
C ALA A 392 -18.38 10.23 -13.66
N ALA A 393 -17.15 10.48 -14.10
CA ALA A 393 -16.23 11.40 -13.42
C ALA A 393 -16.74 12.85 -13.49
N ALA A 394 -17.36 13.24 -14.61
CA ALA A 394 -17.95 14.57 -14.79
C ALA A 394 -19.07 14.90 -13.78
N ALA A 395 -19.87 13.92 -13.32
CA ALA A 395 -20.96 14.20 -12.38
C ALA A 395 -20.48 14.57 -10.97
N VAL A 396 -19.35 14.00 -10.51
CA VAL A 396 -18.78 14.29 -9.19
C VAL A 396 -17.90 15.55 -9.23
N THR A 397 -17.32 15.87 -10.39
CA THR A 397 -16.51 17.09 -10.59
C THR A 397 -17.37 18.33 -10.92
N ALA A 398 -18.53 18.16 -11.56
CA ALA A 398 -19.44 19.25 -11.93
C ALA A 398 -20.14 19.93 -10.73
N VAL A 399 -20.18 19.28 -9.55
CA VAL A 399 -20.72 19.90 -8.32
C VAL A 399 -19.69 20.78 -7.60
N LEU A 400 -18.38 20.65 -7.92
CA LEU A 400 -17.30 21.33 -7.19
C LEU A 400 -16.55 22.41 -7.98
N LEU A 401 -16.75 22.52 -9.29
CA LEU A 401 -15.96 23.41 -10.15
C LEU A 401 -16.85 24.21 -11.11
N SER A 402 -17.69 25.07 -10.54
CA SER A 402 -18.32 26.18 -11.26
C SER A 402 -17.45 27.44 -11.13
N SER A 403 -16.31 27.48 -11.82
CA SER A 403 -15.67 28.75 -12.22
C SER A 403 -14.50 28.52 -13.17
N ALA A 404 -14.47 29.33 -14.25
CA ALA A 404 -13.39 29.60 -15.21
C ALA A 404 -13.18 28.67 -16.43
N LEU A 405 -13.90 29.03 -17.52
CA LEU A 405 -13.42 29.41 -18.87
C LEU A 405 -12.54 28.47 -19.76
N THR A 406 -13.22 27.87 -20.75
CA THR A 406 -13.00 27.85 -22.23
C THR A 406 -11.62 27.63 -22.91
N ALA A 407 -11.47 26.41 -23.48
CA ALA A 407 -11.26 26.02 -24.93
C ALA A 407 -9.99 26.46 -25.75
N PRO A 408 -9.75 25.96 -27.00
CA PRO A 408 -8.97 24.76 -27.36
C PRO A 408 -7.86 25.00 -28.45
N ALA A 409 -7.12 23.94 -28.88
CA ALA A 409 -6.76 23.60 -30.29
C ALA A 409 -5.39 22.88 -30.50
N ARG A 410 -5.19 22.43 -31.75
CA ARG A 410 -4.49 21.25 -32.28
C ARG A 410 -3.07 21.53 -32.81
N ALA A 411 -2.32 20.45 -33.05
CA ALA A 411 -0.92 20.38 -33.48
C ALA A 411 -0.60 20.85 -34.92
N GLN A 412 0.59 21.43 -35.14
CA GLN A 412 1.70 20.93 -36.00
C GLN A 412 2.87 21.95 -36.17
N ALA A 413 4.03 21.41 -36.57
CA ALA A 413 5.28 22.03 -37.08
C ALA A 413 6.42 22.32 -36.08
N VAL A 414 7.64 22.01 -36.53
CA VAL A 414 8.89 21.90 -35.78
C VAL A 414 9.51 23.30 -35.59
N GLU A 415 9.10 23.97 -34.53
CA GLU A 415 9.91 24.93 -33.79
C GLU A 415 9.92 24.45 -32.33
N SER A 416 11.00 24.71 -31.59
CA SER A 416 11.01 24.32 -30.18
C SER A 416 9.92 25.08 -29.44
N SER A 417 9.20 24.40 -28.55
CA SER A 417 8.19 25.04 -27.69
C SER A 417 8.79 26.10 -26.74
N ASP A 418 10.11 26.30 -26.76
CA ASP A 418 10.87 27.24 -25.93
C ASP A 418 11.70 28.28 -26.71
N GLY A 419 11.69 28.27 -28.06
CA GLY A 419 12.42 29.23 -28.90
C GLY A 419 13.97 29.13 -28.95
N ARG A 420 14.61 28.16 -28.29
CA ARG A 420 16.09 28.02 -28.28
C ARG A 420 16.65 27.35 -29.55
N ARG A 421 17.80 27.82 -30.08
CA ARG A 421 18.49 27.19 -31.22
C ARG A 421 19.33 26.00 -30.75
N TRP A 422 19.64 25.07 -31.66
CA TRP A 422 20.47 23.89 -31.35
C TRP A 422 21.82 24.27 -30.75
N ALA A 423 22.45 25.33 -31.26
CA ALA A 423 23.73 25.85 -30.77
C ALA A 423 23.65 26.41 -29.32
N ASP A 424 22.45 26.64 -28.79
CA ASP A 424 22.24 27.19 -27.44
C ASP A 424 21.84 26.10 -26.43
N MET A 425 21.97 24.81 -26.80
CA MET A 425 21.53 23.67 -25.99
C MET A 425 22.73 22.86 -25.52
N TYR A 426 23.17 23.15 -24.30
CA TYR A 426 24.33 22.50 -23.69
C TYR A 426 24.18 20.98 -23.56
N GLU A 427 22.96 20.44 -23.43
CA GLU A 427 22.76 18.99 -23.31
C GLU A 427 22.98 18.21 -24.61
N LEU A 428 23.05 18.88 -25.77
CA LEU A 428 23.11 18.16 -27.05
C LEU A 428 24.55 17.79 -27.39
N PRO A 429 24.84 16.50 -27.69
CA PRO A 429 26.13 16.10 -28.22
C PRO A 429 26.41 16.73 -29.60
N ALA A 430 27.69 16.94 -29.92
CA ALA A 430 28.13 17.42 -31.20
C ALA A 430 27.67 16.44 -32.28
N PHE A 431 26.87 16.96 -33.21
CA PHE A 431 26.26 16.14 -34.23
C PHE A 431 27.15 16.09 -35.47
N ALA A 432 27.92 15.02 -35.62
CA ALA A 432 28.39 14.64 -36.95
C ALA A 432 27.18 14.11 -37.73
N GLN A 433 26.73 14.83 -38.76
CA GLN A 433 25.79 14.31 -39.77
C GLN A 433 26.46 13.13 -40.51
N ALA A 434 26.58 11.98 -39.86
CA ALA A 434 26.93 10.74 -40.51
C ALA A 434 25.77 10.37 -41.43
N LYS A 435 26.02 10.47 -42.75
CA LYS A 435 25.07 10.13 -43.83
C LYS A 435 24.26 8.87 -43.50
N GLY A 436 23.02 9.04 -43.08
CA GLY A 436 21.98 8.00 -43.09
C GLY A 436 22.01 6.93 -42.00
N GLN A 437 22.85 7.03 -40.95
CA GLN A 437 22.95 5.97 -39.93
C GLN A 437 22.15 6.23 -38.64
N GLU A 438 21.72 7.47 -38.39
CA GLU A 438 21.07 7.87 -37.13
C GLU A 438 19.87 8.79 -37.41
N LYS A 439 18.81 8.65 -36.60
CA LYS A 439 17.62 9.49 -36.70
C LYS A 439 17.47 10.33 -35.44
N VAL A 440 17.74 11.62 -35.56
CA VAL A 440 17.56 12.58 -34.46
C VAL A 440 16.11 13.06 -34.44
N VAL A 441 15.48 12.96 -33.28
CA VAL A 441 14.09 13.37 -33.07
C VAL A 441 13.98 14.19 -31.80
N ARG A 442 13.37 15.37 -31.92
CA ARG A 442 13.09 16.23 -30.78
C ARG A 442 11.71 15.97 -30.21
N ARG A 443 11.63 15.95 -28.88
CA ARG A 443 10.40 15.91 -28.09
C ARG A 443 10.41 17.09 -27.12
N GLU A 444 9.28 17.31 -26.47
CA GLU A 444 9.15 18.37 -25.47
C GLU A 444 10.06 18.14 -24.26
N ALA A 445 10.21 16.88 -23.87
CA ALA A 445 11.01 16.44 -22.74
C ALA A 445 12.51 16.35 -23.03
N TYR A 446 12.85 15.76 -24.18
CA TYR A 446 14.17 15.28 -24.51
C TYR A 446 14.41 15.32 -26.03
N THR A 447 15.67 15.25 -26.43
CA THR A 447 16.10 14.97 -27.80
C THR A 447 16.76 13.61 -27.84
N VAL A 448 16.46 12.79 -28.85
CA VAL A 448 17.01 11.45 -29.00
C VAL A 448 17.71 11.29 -30.34
N SER A 449 18.93 10.74 -30.35
CA SER A 449 19.51 10.09 -31.53
C SER A 449 19.17 8.61 -31.48
N PHE A 450 18.35 8.14 -32.42
CA PHE A 450 17.95 6.75 -32.53
C PHE A 450 18.75 6.02 -33.60
N ASN A 451 19.17 4.78 -33.32
CA ASN A 451 19.86 3.94 -34.28
C ASN A 451 18.87 2.94 -34.92
N PRO A 452 18.48 3.09 -36.19
CA PRO A 452 17.53 2.18 -36.83
C PRO A 452 18.06 0.75 -37.01
N GLN A 453 19.40 0.57 -37.06
CA GLN A 453 20.02 -0.74 -37.22
C GLN A 453 20.03 -1.51 -35.89
N LEU A 454 20.38 -0.85 -34.79
CA LEU A 454 20.39 -1.45 -33.45
C LEU A 454 19.01 -1.48 -32.79
N ARG A 455 18.08 -0.67 -33.30
CA ARG A 455 16.70 -0.47 -32.82
C ARG A 455 16.62 -0.01 -31.36
N ILE A 456 17.62 0.76 -30.93
CA ILE A 456 17.75 1.39 -29.61
C ILE A 456 18.33 2.81 -29.79
N PRO A 457 18.18 3.72 -28.81
CA PRO A 457 18.84 5.02 -28.85
C PRO A 457 20.36 4.91 -28.78
N ASN A 458 21.05 5.75 -29.56
CA ASN A 458 22.47 6.05 -29.37
C ASN A 458 22.67 6.87 -28.10
N TRP A 459 21.89 7.95 -27.99
CA TRP A 459 21.83 8.83 -26.82
C TRP A 459 20.47 9.52 -26.74
N VAL A 460 20.12 9.94 -25.53
CA VAL A 460 18.97 10.78 -25.20
C VAL A 460 19.45 11.90 -24.27
N ALA A 461 19.12 13.15 -24.62
CA ALA A 461 19.55 14.35 -23.92
C ALA A 461 18.32 15.12 -23.39
N TRP A 462 18.36 15.55 -22.12
CA TRP A 462 17.29 16.33 -21.50
C TRP A 462 17.80 17.24 -20.38
N ILE A 463 16.94 18.13 -19.90
CA ILE A 463 17.24 19.03 -18.80
C ILE A 463 16.35 18.79 -17.59
N LEU A 464 16.93 18.96 -16.42
CA LEU A 464 16.29 18.97 -15.12
C LEU A 464 16.41 20.36 -14.52
N THR A 465 15.25 20.91 -14.15
CA THR A 465 15.17 22.16 -13.39
C THR A 465 14.23 21.94 -12.21
N LYS A 466 14.36 22.78 -11.18
CA LYS A 466 13.47 22.73 -10.02
C LYS A 466 12.00 22.85 -10.43
N GLU A 467 11.68 23.73 -11.37
CA GLU A 467 10.32 23.98 -11.86
C GLU A 467 9.72 22.72 -12.51
N ARG A 468 10.51 22.02 -13.34
CA ARG A 468 10.11 20.75 -13.97
C ARG A 468 9.92 19.62 -12.96
N LEU A 469 10.64 19.64 -11.84
CA LEU A 469 10.54 18.60 -10.81
C LEU A 469 9.43 18.86 -9.79
N ASP A 470 9.11 20.13 -9.54
CA ASP A 470 8.03 20.55 -8.64
C ASP A 470 6.66 20.44 -9.32
N SER A 471 6.60 20.65 -10.64
CA SER A 471 5.37 20.48 -11.43
C SER A 471 5.04 18.99 -11.68
N LYS A 472 3.91 18.52 -11.14
CA LYS A 472 3.45 17.13 -11.22
C LYS A 472 2.06 17.01 -11.86
N VAL A 473 1.89 17.66 -13.00
CA VAL A 473 0.62 17.71 -13.75
C VAL A 473 0.31 16.44 -14.55
N ALA A 474 1.32 15.62 -14.84
CA ALA A 474 1.20 14.39 -15.61
C ALA A 474 1.48 13.15 -14.74
N ALA A 475 0.51 12.24 -14.71
CA ALA A 475 0.67 10.92 -14.09
C ALA A 475 1.40 9.97 -15.05
N ARG A 476 2.26 9.12 -14.50
CA ARG A 476 2.99 8.10 -15.26
C ARG A 476 2.01 7.08 -15.89
N PRO A 477 2.25 6.73 -17.17
CA PRO A 477 1.76 5.54 -17.84
C PRO A 477 1.52 4.35 -16.94
N ASP A 478 0.43 3.60 -17.08
CA ASP A 478 0.52 2.20 -16.68
C ASP A 478 1.55 1.45 -17.57
N SER A 479 2.04 0.30 -17.12
CA SER A 479 3.18 -0.44 -17.71
C SER A 479 3.01 -0.93 -19.16
N ASP A 480 1.82 -0.78 -19.75
CA ASP A 480 1.50 -1.10 -21.16
C ASP A 480 1.48 0.15 -22.08
N ALA A 481 1.97 1.28 -21.60
CA ALA A 481 1.97 2.55 -22.34
C ALA A 481 3.10 2.68 -23.39
N PHE A 482 4.04 1.72 -23.43
CA PHE A 482 5.09 1.72 -24.45
C PHE A 482 4.49 1.58 -25.84
N VAL A 483 4.92 2.43 -26.76
CA VAL A 483 4.46 2.40 -28.17
C VAL A 483 5.63 2.76 -29.10
N PRO A 484 5.60 2.32 -30.36
CA PRO A 484 6.54 2.78 -31.37
C PRO A 484 6.56 4.30 -31.46
N ASP A 485 7.75 4.87 -31.66
CA ASP A 485 7.85 6.29 -31.95
C ASP A 485 7.28 6.57 -33.36
N PRO A 486 6.20 7.38 -33.49
CA PRO A 486 5.57 7.63 -34.78
C PRO A 486 6.46 8.39 -35.77
N ALA A 487 7.50 9.08 -35.29
CA ALA A 487 8.46 9.75 -36.15
C ALA A 487 9.55 8.80 -36.66
N ILE A 488 9.66 7.57 -36.17
CA ILE A 488 10.75 6.64 -36.52
C ILE A 488 10.18 5.37 -37.15
N LYS A 489 10.35 5.24 -38.46
CA LYS A 489 9.99 4.03 -39.20
C LYS A 489 10.85 2.86 -38.70
N GLY A 490 10.21 1.74 -38.37
CA GLY A 490 10.90 0.54 -37.84
C GLY A 490 11.20 0.57 -36.33
N CYS A 491 10.73 1.59 -35.61
CA CYS A 491 10.84 1.63 -34.15
C CYS A 491 10.12 0.40 -33.52
N PRO A 492 10.71 -0.25 -32.51
CA PRO A 492 10.08 -1.42 -31.88
C PRO A 492 8.66 -1.16 -31.35
N ASP A 493 7.79 -2.17 -31.40
CA ASP A 493 6.47 -2.18 -30.77
C ASP A 493 6.51 -2.81 -29.37
N ARG A 494 5.46 -2.62 -28.59
CA ARG A 494 5.34 -3.14 -27.23
C ARG A 494 5.24 -4.66 -27.12
N GLN A 495 4.93 -5.35 -28.22
CA GLN A 495 4.71 -6.81 -28.25
C GLN A 495 6.02 -7.61 -28.07
N TYR A 496 7.19 -6.96 -28.18
CA TYR A 496 8.47 -7.60 -27.95
C TYR A 496 8.65 -8.01 -26.49
N ASN A 497 8.89 -9.30 -26.24
CA ASN A 497 9.03 -9.84 -24.89
C ASN A 497 10.48 -9.73 -24.39
N TYR A 498 10.80 -8.66 -23.66
CA TYR A 498 12.11 -8.48 -23.03
C TYR A 498 12.34 -9.48 -21.87
N LYS A 499 11.26 -9.96 -21.23
CA LYS A 499 11.32 -10.75 -19.99
C LYS A 499 11.86 -12.16 -20.20
N GLU A 500 11.60 -12.76 -21.36
CA GLU A 500 12.17 -14.07 -21.74
C GLU A 500 13.70 -14.04 -21.75
N TYR A 501 14.28 -12.89 -22.13
CA TYR A 501 15.71 -12.67 -22.19
C TYR A 501 16.30 -12.11 -20.89
N ARG A 502 15.52 -12.06 -19.80
CA ARG A 502 15.90 -11.47 -18.49
C ARG A 502 16.22 -9.97 -18.54
N TYR A 503 15.69 -9.27 -19.54
CA TYR A 503 15.80 -7.82 -19.69
C TYR A 503 14.47 -7.12 -19.44
N GLU A 504 14.53 -5.82 -19.21
CA GLU A 504 13.39 -4.92 -19.10
C GLU A 504 13.52 -3.75 -20.09
N ARG A 505 12.39 -3.08 -20.30
CA ARG A 505 12.29 -1.83 -21.05
C ARG A 505 12.79 -0.67 -20.18
N GLY A 506 14.10 -0.48 -20.15
CA GLY A 506 14.75 0.59 -19.39
C GLY A 506 14.60 1.93 -20.11
N HIS A 507 14.21 2.98 -19.38
CA HIS A 507 14.14 4.32 -19.94
C HIS A 507 15.54 4.94 -19.94
N ILE A 508 15.91 5.64 -21.01
CA ILE A 508 17.10 6.50 -20.96
C ILE A 508 16.76 7.83 -20.26
N CYS A 509 15.77 8.57 -20.78
CA CYS A 509 15.15 9.70 -20.08
C CYS A 509 13.96 9.19 -19.24
N PRO A 510 14.01 9.24 -17.90
CA PRO A 510 13.03 8.55 -17.08
C PRO A 510 11.69 9.29 -17.01
N ALA A 511 10.63 8.51 -16.84
CA ALA A 511 9.28 9.05 -16.69
C ALA A 511 9.14 10.00 -15.48
N ALA A 512 9.91 9.78 -14.41
CA ALA A 512 9.87 10.63 -13.21
C ALA A 512 10.28 12.08 -13.49
N ASP A 513 11.16 12.32 -14.48
CA ASP A 513 11.67 13.63 -14.86
C ASP A 513 10.68 14.41 -15.75
N ASN A 514 9.60 13.76 -16.18
CA ASN A 514 8.67 14.25 -17.20
C ASN A 514 7.26 14.50 -16.68
N ARG A 515 7.07 14.53 -15.34
CA ARG A 515 5.77 14.74 -14.69
C ARG A 515 5.20 16.15 -14.89
N TRP A 516 5.99 17.10 -15.41
CA TRP A 516 5.61 18.49 -15.61
C TRP A 516 4.83 18.76 -16.89
N SER A 517 4.73 17.80 -17.82
CA SER A 517 3.92 17.94 -19.03
C SER A 517 3.28 16.60 -19.43
N PRO A 518 1.97 16.55 -19.72
CA PRO A 518 1.32 15.33 -20.20
C PRO A 518 1.91 14.82 -21.51
N THR A 519 2.37 15.73 -22.37
CA THR A 519 3.00 15.39 -23.65
C THR A 519 4.44 14.90 -23.43
N ALA A 520 5.20 15.53 -22.53
CA ALA A 520 6.50 15.02 -22.07
C ALA A 520 6.38 13.59 -21.50
N MET A 521 5.42 13.38 -20.59
CA MET A 521 5.15 12.07 -19.99
C MET A 521 4.69 11.03 -21.00
N LYS A 522 3.89 11.40 -22.00
CA LYS A 522 3.46 10.46 -23.04
C LYS A 522 4.64 10.04 -23.93
N THR A 523 5.44 11.01 -24.36
CA THR A 523 6.54 10.78 -25.30
C THR A 523 7.73 10.07 -24.67
N CYS A 524 7.91 10.10 -23.34
CA CYS A 524 8.96 9.31 -22.68
C CYS A 524 8.73 7.79 -22.71
N PHE A 525 7.51 7.33 -23.04
CA PHE A 525 7.19 5.92 -23.27
C PHE A 525 7.35 5.47 -24.73
N TYR A 526 7.83 6.34 -25.63
CA TYR A 526 8.17 5.91 -26.97
C TYR A 526 9.37 4.97 -26.94
N MET A 527 9.30 3.90 -27.74
CA MET A 527 10.37 2.89 -27.82
C MET A 527 11.70 3.47 -28.34
N SER A 528 11.69 4.68 -28.91
CA SER A 528 12.90 5.45 -29.22
C SER A 528 13.71 5.86 -27.99
N ASN A 529 13.08 5.97 -26.82
CA ASN A 529 13.70 6.28 -25.53
C ASN A 529 14.00 5.03 -24.68
N ILE A 530 13.84 3.83 -25.24
CA ILE A 530 13.91 2.57 -24.48
C ILE A 530 15.12 1.76 -24.92
N CYS A 531 15.82 1.19 -23.93
CA CYS A 531 16.96 0.31 -24.12
C CYS A 531 16.82 -0.96 -23.26
N PRO A 532 17.24 -2.15 -23.73
CA PRO A 532 17.28 -3.35 -22.90
C PRO A 532 18.21 -3.15 -21.69
N MET A 533 17.65 -3.20 -20.49
CA MET A 533 18.41 -3.11 -19.23
C MET A 533 18.07 -4.30 -18.33
N SER A 534 19.08 -4.91 -17.70
CA SER A 534 18.83 -5.96 -16.71
C SER A 534 18.11 -5.38 -15.49
N VAL A 535 17.48 -6.23 -14.69
CA VAL A 535 16.83 -5.80 -13.44
C VAL A 535 17.85 -5.13 -12.49
N ALA A 536 19.09 -5.64 -12.45
CA ALA A 536 20.14 -5.11 -11.59
C ALA A 536 20.59 -3.70 -12.00
N LEU A 537 20.65 -3.43 -13.31
CA LEU A 537 20.94 -2.11 -13.84
C LEU A 537 19.74 -1.17 -13.66
N ASN A 538 18.56 -1.57 -14.15
CA ASN A 538 17.39 -0.72 -14.28
C ASN A 538 16.81 -0.24 -12.93
N HIS A 539 16.74 -1.13 -11.92
CA HIS A 539 16.13 -0.80 -10.63
C HIS A 539 17.12 -0.35 -9.56
N ASN A 540 18.43 -0.57 -9.76
CA ASN A 540 19.45 -0.18 -8.79
C ASN A 540 20.30 0.95 -9.35
N SER A 541 21.47 0.67 -9.92
CA SER A 541 22.48 1.69 -10.22
C SER A 541 22.00 2.77 -11.19
N TRP A 542 21.19 2.42 -12.20
CA TRP A 542 20.61 3.42 -13.09
C TRP A 542 19.61 4.35 -12.36
N ASN A 543 18.71 3.76 -11.56
CA ASN A 543 17.72 4.51 -10.78
C ASN A 543 18.37 5.36 -9.66
N ASP A 544 19.42 4.86 -9.01
CA ASP A 544 20.16 5.61 -7.98
C ASP A 544 20.75 6.91 -8.55
N ILE A 545 21.34 6.85 -9.76
CA ILE A 545 21.84 8.05 -10.43
C ILE A 545 20.70 8.96 -10.89
N GLU A 546 19.55 8.43 -11.31
CA GLU A 546 18.36 9.24 -11.60
C GLU A 546 17.85 9.99 -10.37
N GLU A 547 17.81 9.34 -9.20
CA GLU A 547 17.41 9.96 -7.94
C GLU A 547 18.39 11.05 -7.51
N LYS A 548 19.70 10.80 -7.62
CA LYS A 548 20.73 11.80 -7.36
C LYS A 548 20.63 13.00 -8.31
N SER A 549 20.44 12.74 -9.60
CA SER A 549 20.26 13.80 -10.63
C SER A 549 19.12 14.75 -10.27
N ARG A 550 17.97 14.19 -9.85
CA ARG A 550 16.82 14.98 -9.40
C ARG A 550 17.09 15.72 -8.10
N ALA A 551 17.77 15.09 -7.14
CA ALA A 551 18.12 15.73 -5.87
C ALA A 551 19.05 16.93 -6.08
N TRP A 552 20.05 16.80 -6.96
CA TRP A 552 20.96 17.90 -7.29
C TRP A 552 20.23 19.08 -7.96
N ALA A 553 19.27 18.81 -8.84
CA ALA A 553 18.43 19.86 -9.43
C ALA A 553 17.45 20.51 -8.42
N GLN A 554 17.16 19.87 -7.28
CA GLN A 554 16.23 20.37 -6.26
C GLN A 554 16.87 21.10 -5.08
N LYS A 555 18.09 20.73 -4.66
CA LYS A 555 18.59 21.01 -3.30
C LYS A 555 19.61 22.14 -3.14
N GLN A 556 20.35 22.54 -4.16
CA GLN A 556 21.56 23.34 -3.88
C GLN A 556 21.33 24.85 -3.99
N TYR A 557 20.87 25.37 -5.13
CA TYR A 557 20.60 26.81 -5.28
C TYR A 557 19.41 27.11 -6.20
N PRO A 558 18.57 28.12 -5.90
CA PRO A 558 17.53 28.59 -6.83
C PRO A 558 18.14 28.94 -8.19
N GLY A 559 17.61 28.36 -9.28
CA GLY A 559 18.17 28.55 -10.63
C GLY A 559 19.16 27.47 -11.10
N THR A 560 19.48 26.47 -10.26
CA THR A 560 20.32 25.34 -10.68
C THR A 560 19.66 24.56 -11.82
N THR A 561 20.41 24.34 -12.91
CA THR A 561 19.99 23.48 -14.03
C THR A 561 20.95 22.32 -14.18
N VAL A 562 20.41 21.11 -14.33
CA VAL A 562 21.19 19.90 -14.61
C VAL A 562 20.86 19.41 -16.01
N TYR A 563 21.84 19.42 -16.90
CA TYR A 563 21.80 18.88 -18.26
C TYR A 563 22.26 17.42 -18.21
N VAL A 564 21.51 16.51 -18.83
CA VAL A 564 21.75 15.07 -18.75
C VAL A 564 21.79 14.47 -20.14
N VAL A 565 22.82 13.67 -20.41
CA VAL A 565 22.93 12.81 -21.61
C VAL A 565 23.08 11.37 -21.17
N GLY A 566 22.11 10.52 -21.51
CA GLY A 566 22.19 9.07 -21.30
C GLY A 566 22.30 8.33 -22.62
N GLY A 567 23.04 7.23 -22.68
CA GLY A 567 23.21 6.51 -23.93
C GLY A 567 23.92 5.17 -23.81
N ILE A 568 24.24 4.59 -24.96
CA ILE A 568 24.95 3.31 -25.07
C ILE A 568 26.42 3.51 -25.41
N VAL A 569 27.28 2.64 -24.90
CA VAL A 569 28.66 2.52 -25.39
C VAL A 569 28.62 1.61 -26.62
N ARG A 570 28.63 2.18 -27.83
CA ARG A 570 28.43 1.43 -29.09
C ARG A 570 29.36 0.23 -29.25
N SER A 571 30.63 0.39 -28.88
CA SER A 571 31.65 -0.67 -28.95
C SER A 571 31.37 -1.87 -28.04
N SER A 572 30.41 -1.76 -27.11
CA SER A 572 29.99 -2.81 -26.18
C SER A 572 28.78 -3.61 -26.66
N VAL A 573 28.11 -3.18 -27.73
CA VAL A 573 26.90 -3.84 -28.24
C VAL A 573 27.25 -5.24 -28.75
N GLY A 574 26.43 -6.22 -28.37
CA GLY A 574 26.60 -7.61 -28.79
C GLY A 574 27.73 -8.39 -28.12
N LYS A 575 28.50 -7.79 -27.20
CA LYS A 575 29.62 -8.42 -26.48
C LYS A 575 29.23 -9.09 -25.15
N GLY A 576 28.00 -9.61 -25.05
CA GLY A 576 27.51 -10.29 -23.85
C GLY A 576 28.37 -11.51 -23.51
N GLY A 577 28.87 -11.60 -22.28
CA GLY A 577 29.59 -12.79 -21.80
C GLY A 577 28.73 -14.07 -21.81
N LYS A 578 29.34 -15.23 -21.53
CA LYS A 578 28.64 -16.53 -21.48
C LYS A 578 27.32 -16.43 -20.71
N GLY A 579 26.21 -16.72 -21.39
CA GLY A 579 24.86 -16.74 -20.80
C GLY A 579 24.08 -15.42 -20.86
N ILE A 580 24.58 -14.40 -21.55
CA ILE A 580 23.91 -13.10 -21.73
C ILE A 580 23.45 -12.95 -23.18
N PRO A 581 22.14 -12.82 -23.47
CA PRO A 581 21.64 -12.57 -24.82
C PRO A 581 22.20 -11.26 -25.38
N SER A 582 22.78 -11.31 -26.59
CA SER A 582 23.28 -10.12 -27.31
C SER A 582 22.16 -9.32 -27.98
N HIS A 583 20.99 -9.93 -28.13
CA HIS A 583 19.78 -9.35 -28.73
C HIS A 583 18.53 -9.81 -27.98
N VAL A 584 17.45 -9.02 -28.08
CA VAL A 584 16.10 -9.33 -27.59
C VAL A 584 15.08 -9.10 -28.70
N GLY A 585 13.84 -9.56 -28.50
CA GLY A 585 12.75 -9.45 -29.49
C GLY A 585 12.32 -10.82 -30.01
N MET A 586 11.18 -10.88 -30.70
CA MET A 586 10.64 -12.15 -31.25
C MET A 586 11.57 -12.73 -32.32
N GLU A 587 12.27 -11.87 -33.06
CA GLU A 587 13.25 -12.23 -34.08
C GLU A 587 14.70 -11.96 -33.64
N ALA A 588 14.92 -11.70 -32.34
CA ALA A 588 16.22 -11.27 -31.81
C ALA A 588 16.83 -10.07 -32.57
N ASP A 589 15.97 -9.08 -32.86
CA ASP A 589 16.20 -7.96 -33.76
C ASP A 589 16.52 -6.64 -33.04
N ILE A 590 16.49 -6.61 -31.71
CA ILE A 590 16.83 -5.45 -30.88
C ILE A 590 18.16 -5.72 -30.17
N ALA A 591 19.18 -4.91 -30.44
CA ALA A 591 20.51 -5.12 -29.88
C ALA A 591 20.54 -4.82 -28.37
N VAL A 592 21.37 -5.56 -27.62
CA VAL A 592 21.62 -5.34 -26.20
C VAL A 592 23.01 -4.72 -26.01
N PRO A 593 23.12 -3.51 -25.45
CA PRO A 593 24.41 -2.94 -25.09
C PRO A 593 24.94 -3.58 -23.80
N PHE A 594 26.23 -3.92 -23.74
CA PHE A 594 26.83 -4.43 -22.49
C PHE A 594 27.15 -3.30 -21.51
N LYS A 595 27.51 -2.11 -22.03
CA LYS A 595 27.76 -0.90 -21.26
C LYS A 595 26.86 0.26 -21.69
N LEU A 596 26.36 1.00 -20.70
CA LEU A 596 25.59 2.24 -20.88
C LEU A 596 26.31 3.37 -20.15
N PHE A 597 25.98 4.62 -20.47
CA PHE A 597 26.53 5.78 -19.77
C PHE A 597 25.46 6.81 -19.41
N LYS A 598 25.79 7.67 -18.43
CA LYS A 598 25.07 8.91 -18.13
C LYS A 598 26.08 10.00 -17.81
N ALA A 599 26.09 11.06 -18.60
CA ALA A 599 26.88 12.26 -18.41
C ALA A 599 25.98 13.38 -17.88
N LEU A 600 26.42 14.09 -16.85
CA LEU A 600 25.68 15.19 -16.25
C LEU A 600 26.54 16.45 -16.23
N LEU A 601 25.95 17.57 -16.63
CA LEU A 601 26.51 18.89 -16.49
C LEU A 601 25.57 19.72 -15.62
N ARG A 602 26.09 20.33 -14.56
CA ARG A 602 25.35 21.23 -13.67
C ARG A 602 25.83 22.65 -13.90
N ASN A 603 24.87 23.55 -14.08
CA ASN A 603 25.09 24.99 -13.98
C ASN A 603 24.48 25.48 -12.67
N ASP A 604 25.34 25.92 -11.78
CA ASP A 604 25.00 26.45 -10.47
C ASP A 604 25.31 27.94 -10.43
N PRO A 605 24.34 28.81 -10.07
CA PRO A 605 24.59 30.25 -9.98
C PRO A 605 25.71 30.64 -9.02
N GLU A 606 25.97 29.85 -7.98
CA GLU A 606 27.01 30.13 -6.97
C GLU A 606 28.31 29.39 -7.25
N THR A 607 28.25 28.13 -7.68
CA THR A 607 29.46 27.29 -7.85
C THR A 607 29.93 27.16 -9.31
N GLY A 608 29.15 27.69 -10.26
CA GLY A 608 29.44 27.65 -11.68
C GLY A 608 29.24 26.26 -12.30
N TRP A 609 29.97 26.00 -13.38
CA TRP A 609 29.85 24.76 -14.15
C TRP A 609 30.66 23.61 -13.55
N THR A 610 30.00 22.46 -13.39
CA THR A 610 30.62 21.19 -12.96
C THR A 610 30.01 20.02 -13.74
N ALA A 611 30.80 19.02 -14.12
CA ALA A 611 30.31 17.81 -14.78
C ALA A 611 30.68 16.53 -14.00
N ILE A 612 29.97 15.43 -14.29
CA ILE A 612 30.27 14.09 -13.79
C ILE A 612 29.70 13.03 -14.73
N GLY A 613 30.47 11.98 -14.98
CA GLY A 613 30.08 10.84 -15.80
C GLY A 613 29.89 9.56 -15.01
N TYR A 614 29.03 8.68 -15.51
CA TYR A 614 28.82 7.33 -15.00
C TYR A 614 28.79 6.32 -16.13
N ILE A 615 29.52 5.21 -15.97
CA ILE A 615 29.51 4.06 -16.88
C ILE A 615 28.91 2.88 -16.12
N PHE A 616 27.94 2.22 -16.74
CA PHE A 616 27.21 1.10 -16.17
C PHE A 616 27.43 -0.15 -16.99
N ASP A 617 27.39 -1.32 -16.35
CA ASP A 617 27.25 -2.60 -17.04
C ASP A 617 25.90 -3.26 -16.77
N GLN A 618 25.57 -4.30 -17.56
CA GLN A 618 24.33 -5.07 -17.39
C GLN A 618 24.29 -5.90 -16.09
N ARG A 619 25.35 -5.95 -15.28
CA ARG A 619 25.35 -6.58 -13.95
C ARG A 619 24.98 -5.59 -12.85
N GLY A 620 24.84 -4.31 -13.19
CA GLY A 620 24.52 -3.23 -12.27
C GLY A 620 25.75 -2.58 -11.65
N ASN A 621 26.97 -2.93 -12.07
CA ASN A 621 28.17 -2.21 -11.65
C ASN A 621 28.15 -0.79 -12.22
N VAL A 622 28.61 0.17 -11.44
CA VAL A 622 28.72 1.58 -11.85
C VAL A 622 30.10 2.11 -11.52
N GLU A 623 30.71 2.77 -12.50
CA GLU A 623 32.00 3.45 -12.40
C GLU A 623 31.78 4.94 -12.64
N THR A 624 32.29 5.79 -11.75
CA THR A 624 32.37 7.23 -12.01
C THR A 624 33.47 7.48 -13.04
N ALA A 625 33.24 8.37 -14.00
CA ALA A 625 34.16 8.70 -15.07
C ALA A 625 34.18 10.20 -15.35
N ALA A 626 35.33 10.69 -15.82
CA ALA A 626 35.46 11.99 -16.47
C ALA A 626 34.63 12.01 -17.78
N ILE A 627 34.20 13.19 -18.25
CA ILE A 627 33.43 13.27 -19.50
C ILE A 627 34.30 12.83 -20.68
N ASP A 628 35.57 13.26 -20.75
CA ASP A 628 36.57 12.81 -21.73
C ASP A 628 36.62 11.29 -21.88
N SER A 629 36.48 10.56 -20.76
CA SER A 629 36.49 9.10 -20.76
C SER A 629 35.24 8.51 -21.40
N ILE A 630 34.08 9.15 -21.23
CA ILE A 630 32.83 8.76 -21.89
C ILE A 630 32.90 9.07 -23.39
N GLU A 631 33.44 10.22 -23.76
CA GLU A 631 33.64 10.62 -25.16
C GLU A 631 34.55 9.64 -25.90
N ALA A 632 35.70 9.32 -25.31
CA ALA A 632 36.63 8.33 -25.87
C ALA A 632 35.97 6.95 -26.09
N LEU A 633 35.01 6.57 -25.24
CA LEU A 633 34.30 5.29 -25.35
C LEU A 633 33.14 5.31 -26.36
N THR A 634 32.51 6.47 -26.56
CA THR A 634 31.26 6.61 -27.32
C THR A 634 31.46 7.23 -28.69
N GLY A 635 32.52 8.01 -28.87
CA GLY A 635 32.78 8.85 -30.04
C GLY A 635 31.87 10.08 -30.13
N PHE A 636 31.12 10.39 -29.07
CA PHE A 636 30.38 11.65 -28.98
C PHE A 636 31.23 12.69 -28.30
N ASP A 637 31.13 13.91 -28.79
CA ASP A 637 31.59 15.13 -28.12
C ASP A 637 30.36 15.69 -27.37
N LEU A 638 30.42 15.71 -26.05
CA LEU A 638 29.33 15.96 -25.11
C LEU A 638 29.50 17.37 -24.54
N PHE A 639 28.42 18.11 -24.34
CA PHE A 639 28.49 19.47 -23.78
C PHE A 639 29.28 20.50 -24.62
N HIS A 640 29.58 20.18 -25.89
CA HIS A 640 30.27 20.97 -26.91
C HIS A 640 29.84 22.44 -27.14
N ASN A 641 28.66 22.83 -26.62
CA ASN A 641 28.17 24.20 -26.71
C ASN A 641 28.66 25.07 -25.54
N LEU A 642 29.41 24.51 -24.58
CA LEU A 642 30.12 25.28 -23.56
C LEU A 642 31.27 26.07 -24.20
N PRO A 643 31.67 27.22 -23.65
CA PRO A 643 32.92 27.85 -24.06
C PRO A 643 34.10 26.91 -23.82
N ASP A 644 35.03 26.79 -24.78
CA ASP A 644 36.14 25.82 -24.79
C ASP A 644 36.89 25.74 -23.45
N ARG A 645 37.16 26.89 -22.82
CA ARG A 645 37.86 26.95 -21.53
C ARG A 645 37.07 26.30 -20.39
N ILE A 646 35.74 26.42 -20.41
CA ILE A 646 34.85 25.83 -19.41
C ILE A 646 34.70 24.34 -19.67
N GLU A 647 34.44 23.98 -20.92
CA GLU A 647 34.33 22.62 -21.43
C GLU A 647 35.55 21.78 -21.03
N SER A 648 36.75 22.15 -21.50
CA SER A 648 38.01 21.45 -21.21
C SER A 648 38.27 21.28 -19.70
N ARG A 649 37.78 22.21 -18.87
CA ARG A 649 37.95 22.15 -17.42
C ARG A 649 36.98 21.18 -16.76
N VAL A 650 35.70 21.17 -17.18
CA VAL A 650 34.68 20.32 -16.54
C VAL A 650 34.78 18.88 -17.01
N GLU A 651 35.32 18.65 -18.21
CA GLU A 651 35.38 17.31 -18.81
C GLU A 651 36.54 16.46 -18.31
N ALA A 652 37.69 17.09 -18.03
CA ALA A 652 38.88 16.43 -17.49
C ALA A 652 38.75 16.05 -15.99
N ALA A 653 37.75 16.59 -15.28
CA ALA A 653 37.58 16.38 -13.84
C ALA A 653 36.81 15.08 -13.54
N ASP A 654 37.25 14.32 -12.53
CA ASP A 654 36.58 13.09 -12.09
C ASP A 654 35.32 13.31 -11.23
N GLY A 655 34.84 14.55 -11.12
CA GLY A 655 33.52 14.97 -10.59
C GLY A 655 33.26 14.69 -9.10
N THR A 656 33.97 13.77 -8.47
CA THR A 656 33.62 13.22 -7.15
C THR A 656 33.54 14.29 -6.05
N PRO A 657 34.52 15.21 -5.87
CA PRO A 657 34.52 16.15 -4.75
C PRO A 657 33.40 17.22 -4.80
N HIS A 658 32.98 17.63 -6.01
CA HIS A 658 32.05 18.76 -6.21
C HIS A 658 30.57 18.34 -6.23
N TRP A 659 30.30 17.04 -6.37
CA TRP A 659 28.96 16.47 -6.35
C TRP A 659 28.65 15.74 -5.03
N THR A 660 29.67 15.43 -4.22
CA THR A 660 29.53 14.91 -2.84
C THR A 660 29.71 16.02 -1.80
N GLY A 661 28.72 16.91 -1.70
CA GLY A 661 28.65 17.93 -0.65
C GLY A 661 28.02 17.40 0.64
N SER A 662 28.79 17.45 1.73
CA SER A 662 28.51 16.99 3.09
C SER A 662 27.25 17.59 3.76
N LYS A 663 26.36 16.71 4.26
CA LYS A 663 25.77 16.67 5.62
C LYS A 663 24.63 15.64 5.64
N ASP A 664 24.65 14.79 6.67
CA ASP A 664 23.61 13.85 7.12
C ASP A 664 23.49 12.49 6.39
N PHE A 665 24.26 11.51 6.90
CA PHE A 665 23.74 10.17 7.22
C PHE A 665 23.65 10.05 8.74
#